data_AF-A0A2T4VLZ7-F1
#
_entry.id   AF-A0A2T4VLZ7-F1
#
_cell.length_a   1.000
_cell.length_b   1.000
_cell.length_c   1.000
_cell.angle_alpha   90.00
_cell.angle_beta   90.00
_cell.angle_gamma   90.00
#
_symmetry.space_group_name_H-M   'P 1'
#
loop_
_entity.id
_entity.type
_entity.pdbx_description
1 polymer ?
#
loop_
_entity_poly.entity_id
_entity_poly.type
_entity_poly.pdbx_seq_one_letter_code
_entity_poly.pdbx_strand_id
1 'polypeptide(L)'
;MALLDPAAVRLLDENAEVRREAVDAVDTSVPPGRYALRQALLTDEDAEVRASAARRLGEARQARFVPALLEALGDPMPSVRDRAWRALARLGADELLPHASRALREEPVWWVRRAAIRAAASVAGTGALELLLEALEDPFWRVRNAAVQALGWLGEGNSLVRSRVHATAEGSRNGAVKAAAVYLEGVWGAGASSPGSPGSPSMPVPEPIQSVAGALDNEDPAVVTARLERMPASDVPVSDLVGWLGDPHEPLRALARRLLRERRDSEALRLAMRWLDEPRVPHAADEVRALLERLDVDDVALASRILEEPPRPGAVGQAAWVASRRAHPGLLERVRPLCRHPEPAVRRAVLSGLVHDPESRVVVLSALDDPEEAVREVVLSAWERQPVDPRAVEAYAHALAAFAPRARSSRERRAVAEAAAFLEDEALLARASEDVEPSVRAVALAALAARGVLSDAQVRAAFGHEDPWIRAAVLDTDSARAACESDPDLSVRRAAMALLVSHRHELPLQELRSAALTGSRSPDPWIRARAAGLLQAEGEQEELSALLLLSLDTSPMVRAAAASVLEACATLDERLAGLLHGPGRELAEEIRVSAYTWLLRQADGSAFERLCAALRDSSEPARVASHLEALTLVFPEESFAAAPDIGQRRPSRPQRARTGPVRTAPESPPHTSLRPLGRTGLSVSPLVLSGAHGLPARSLAEAHEAGVNAFFWEPRYLELTRFLRSGRTRRDGLVVVAGTYHSGAEAIRRDVRAALRLLRTDYLDVFLLFWVRSRERLDAENFAALEALRAEGRIRAFGFSTHHRELALEAVRQHPWPVVMTRHSAAHPGAETAFFPEALARGTGVLTFTSTCYGRLLRPAPGEPPETPLPSAVDCYRYSLSQPGVGACLTAPRNHRELKQNLEVLERPWMMPDVLSAMRTHGERVRASNQRFNALVRQAPGGTRDTLLALLDEDEPGPEAGG
;
A
#
# COMPACT_ATOMS: atom_id res chain seq x y z
N MET A 1 14.18 31.53 17.82
CA MET A 1 13.79 30.77 16.61
C MET A 1 12.80 29.71 17.05
N ALA A 2 11.59 29.67 16.49
CA ALA A 2 10.72 28.50 16.70
C ALA A 2 11.51 27.28 16.19
N LEU A 3 11.75 26.30 17.06
CA LEU A 3 12.41 25.07 16.65
C LEU A 3 11.51 24.40 15.61
N LEU A 4 12.07 24.11 14.44
CA LEU A 4 11.38 23.35 13.40
C LEU A 4 10.96 22.00 13.98
N ASP A 5 9.77 21.54 13.62
CA ASP A 5 9.25 20.24 14.04
C ASP A 5 10.22 19.13 13.56
N PRO A 6 10.87 18.39 14.49
CA PRO A 6 11.78 17.31 14.13
C PRO A 6 11.10 16.22 13.30
N ALA A 7 9.80 15.99 13.49
CA ALA A 7 9.05 15.03 12.69
C ALA A 7 8.86 15.51 11.24
N ALA A 8 8.61 16.81 11.02
CA ALA A 8 8.56 17.38 9.67
C ALA A 8 9.92 17.25 8.94
N VAL A 9 11.05 17.35 9.66
CA VAL A 9 12.38 17.08 9.09
C VAL A 9 12.52 15.62 8.71
N ARG A 10 12.16 14.70 9.61
CA ARG A 10 12.23 13.25 9.37
C ARG A 10 11.29 12.77 8.26
N LEU A 11 10.20 13.50 7.99
CA LEU A 11 9.29 13.22 6.87
C LEU A 11 9.96 13.46 5.51
N LEU A 12 11.11 14.12 5.47
CA LEU A 12 11.88 14.38 4.26
C LEU A 12 13.13 13.46 4.13
N ASP A 13 13.22 12.43 4.96
CA ASP A 13 14.31 11.45 4.97
C ASP A 13 14.23 10.52 3.76
N GLU A 14 15.38 10.10 3.22
CA GLU A 14 15.44 9.18 2.08
C GLU A 14 14.87 7.79 2.43
N ASN A 15 14.96 7.38 3.71
CA ASN A 15 14.46 6.11 4.19
C ASN A 15 12.96 6.16 4.49
N ALA A 16 12.17 5.39 3.72
CA ALA A 16 10.73 5.30 3.88
C ALA A 16 10.28 4.88 5.29
N GLU A 17 11.04 4.03 6.00
CA GLU A 17 10.69 3.62 7.37
C GLU A 17 10.74 4.81 8.33
N VAL A 18 11.73 5.69 8.18
CA VAL A 18 11.86 6.91 8.99
C VAL A 18 10.69 7.84 8.69
N ARG A 19 10.30 7.99 7.41
CA ARG A 19 9.16 8.81 6.99
C ARG A 19 7.83 8.28 7.53
N ARG A 20 7.63 6.96 7.53
CA ARG A 20 6.42 6.31 8.08
C ARG A 20 6.28 6.52 9.59
N GLU A 21 7.36 6.53 10.35
CA GLU A 21 7.31 6.92 11.76
C GLU A 21 7.05 8.42 11.92
N ALA A 22 7.65 9.23 11.06
CA ALA A 22 7.59 10.68 11.15
C ALA A 22 6.20 11.24 10.83
N VAL A 23 5.50 10.70 9.83
CA VAL A 23 4.19 11.20 9.39
C VAL A 23 3.17 11.24 10.53
N ASP A 24 3.22 10.27 11.44
CA ASP A 24 2.32 10.21 12.60
C ASP A 24 2.71 11.18 13.73
N ALA A 25 3.97 11.59 13.77
CA ALA A 25 4.52 12.48 14.79
C ALA A 25 4.49 13.97 14.42
N VAL A 26 4.25 14.33 13.15
CA VAL A 26 4.20 15.74 12.71
C VAL A 26 3.22 16.57 13.54
N ASP A 27 3.57 17.77 13.97
CA ASP A 27 2.63 18.62 14.71
C ASP A 27 1.59 19.25 13.77
N THR A 28 0.36 18.74 13.80
CA THR A 28 -0.77 19.28 13.01
C THR A 28 -1.44 20.48 13.64
N SER A 29 -1.06 20.90 14.86
CA SER A 29 -1.61 22.10 15.50
C SER A 29 -1.11 23.39 14.84
N VAL A 30 0.07 23.33 14.21
CA VAL A 30 0.69 24.45 13.49
C VAL A 30 0.58 24.34 11.96
N PRO A 31 0.52 25.46 11.21
CA PRO A 31 0.43 25.43 9.74
C PRO A 31 1.57 24.65 9.04
N PRO A 32 2.86 24.81 9.40
CA PRO A 32 3.95 24.10 8.71
C PRO A 32 3.79 22.57 8.72
N GLY A 33 3.38 21.98 9.85
CA GLY A 33 3.17 20.54 9.92
C GLY A 33 2.02 20.07 9.02
N ARG A 34 0.93 20.84 8.91
CA ARG A 34 -0.18 20.50 8.01
C ARG A 34 0.21 20.62 6.54
N TYR A 35 1.01 21.61 6.17
CA TYR A 35 1.51 21.73 4.80
C TYR A 35 2.54 20.66 4.46
N ALA A 36 3.38 20.25 5.42
CA ALA A 36 4.27 19.09 5.26
C ALA A 36 3.49 17.80 5.00
N LEU A 37 2.37 17.57 5.70
CA LEU A 37 1.49 16.44 5.42
C LEU A 37 0.78 16.57 4.06
N ARG A 38 0.32 17.76 3.67
CA ARG A 38 -0.22 17.99 2.31
C ARG A 38 0.82 17.61 1.24
N GLN A 39 2.06 18.04 1.42
CA GLN A 39 3.13 17.71 0.49
C GLN A 39 3.38 16.20 0.45
N ALA A 40 3.50 15.55 1.61
CA ALA A 40 3.68 14.10 1.67
C ALA A 40 2.53 13.33 1.00
N LEU A 41 1.27 13.73 1.20
CA LEU A 41 0.11 13.14 0.52
C LEU A 41 0.24 13.17 -1.01
N LEU A 42 0.76 14.26 -1.56
CA LEU A 42 0.74 14.48 -3.02
C LEU A 42 2.03 14.03 -3.71
N THR A 43 3.16 13.96 -2.99
CA THR A 43 4.48 13.76 -3.62
C THR A 43 5.31 12.63 -3.04
N ASP A 44 4.95 12.01 -1.90
CA ASP A 44 5.76 10.92 -1.35
C ASP A 44 5.68 9.66 -2.23
N GLU A 45 6.81 9.01 -2.46
CA GLU A 45 6.88 7.77 -3.24
C GLU A 45 6.22 6.58 -2.52
N ASP A 46 6.25 6.58 -1.18
CA ASP A 46 5.73 5.51 -0.34
C ASP A 46 4.22 5.69 -0.06
N ALA A 47 3.42 4.73 -0.51
CA ALA A 47 1.97 4.82 -0.40
C ALA A 47 1.44 4.75 1.04
N GLU A 48 2.20 4.17 1.99
CA GLU A 48 1.81 4.16 3.40
C GLU A 48 1.96 5.55 4.01
N VAL A 49 3.04 6.27 3.67
CA VAL A 49 3.22 7.69 4.04
C VAL A 49 2.07 8.54 3.47
N ARG A 50 1.74 8.39 2.18
CA ARG A 50 0.62 9.13 1.56
C ARG A 50 -0.72 8.84 2.25
N ALA A 51 -1.01 7.57 2.54
CA ALA A 51 -2.24 7.16 3.22
C ALA A 51 -2.34 7.71 4.64
N SER A 52 -1.25 7.68 5.41
CA SER A 52 -1.19 8.28 6.75
C SER A 52 -1.33 9.79 6.71
N ALA A 53 -0.71 10.46 5.73
CA ALA A 53 -0.87 11.89 5.53
C ALA A 53 -2.35 12.27 5.24
N ALA A 54 -3.04 11.54 4.38
CA ALA A 54 -4.48 11.74 4.13
C ALA A 54 -5.30 11.61 5.42
N ARG A 55 -5.08 10.54 6.20
CA ARG A 55 -5.76 10.32 7.49
C ARG A 55 -5.56 11.51 8.42
N ARG A 56 -4.31 11.95 8.58
CA ARG A 56 -3.94 13.03 9.50
C ARG A 56 -4.44 14.40 9.08
N LEU A 57 -4.52 14.67 7.78
CA LEU A 57 -5.19 15.89 7.28
C LEU A 57 -6.69 15.88 7.58
N GLY A 58 -7.35 14.73 7.49
CA GLY A 58 -8.74 14.57 7.92
C GLY A 58 -8.93 14.79 9.42
N GLU A 59 -7.98 14.35 10.26
CA GLU A 59 -7.98 14.57 11.71
C GLU A 59 -7.72 16.02 12.10
N ALA A 60 -6.91 16.74 11.32
CA ALA A 60 -6.68 18.16 11.52
C ALA A 60 -7.95 19.02 11.28
N ARG A 61 -8.99 18.44 10.64
CA ARG A 61 -10.31 19.06 10.41
C ARG A 61 -10.26 20.43 9.74
N GLN A 62 -9.38 20.61 8.75
CA GLN A 62 -9.28 21.86 7.99
C GLN A 62 -9.78 21.69 6.55
N ALA A 63 -10.89 22.35 6.23
CA ALA A 63 -11.53 22.29 4.91
C ALA A 63 -10.60 22.73 3.76
N ARG A 64 -9.58 23.56 4.05
CA ARG A 64 -8.58 23.98 3.05
C ARG A 64 -7.81 22.83 2.37
N PHE A 65 -7.80 21.63 2.97
CA PHE A 65 -7.14 20.46 2.39
C PHE A 65 -8.08 19.53 1.60
N VAL A 66 -9.37 19.89 1.47
CA VAL A 66 -10.32 19.14 0.63
C VAL A 66 -9.81 18.98 -0.81
N PRO A 67 -9.27 20.00 -1.49
CA PRO A 67 -8.73 19.84 -2.86
C PRO A 67 -7.64 18.77 -2.96
N ALA A 68 -6.68 18.76 -2.04
CA ALA A 68 -5.60 17.76 -2.01
C ALA A 68 -6.13 16.33 -1.73
N LEU A 69 -7.17 16.21 -0.91
CA LEU A 69 -7.82 14.92 -0.63
C LEU A 69 -8.67 14.42 -1.81
N LEU A 70 -9.32 15.32 -2.55
CA LEU A 70 -10.02 14.98 -3.78
C LEU A 70 -9.04 14.51 -4.86
N GLU A 71 -7.87 15.15 -4.98
CA GLU A 71 -6.78 14.70 -5.86
C GLU A 71 -6.30 13.29 -5.49
N ALA A 72 -6.15 13.01 -4.18
CA ALA A 72 -5.76 11.70 -3.68
C ALA A 72 -6.79 10.58 -3.94
N LEU A 73 -8.03 10.90 -4.35
CA LEU A 73 -8.98 9.88 -4.85
C LEU A 73 -8.52 9.26 -6.17
N GLY A 74 -7.61 9.90 -6.89
CA GLY A 74 -6.96 9.38 -8.10
C GLY A 74 -5.66 8.62 -7.84
N ASP A 75 -5.22 8.47 -6.57
CA ASP A 75 -3.93 7.85 -6.25
C ASP A 75 -3.84 6.42 -6.80
N PRO A 76 -2.70 5.98 -7.37
CA PRO A 76 -2.55 4.62 -7.88
C PRO A 76 -2.80 3.53 -6.81
N MET A 77 -2.49 3.80 -5.54
CA MET A 77 -2.64 2.85 -4.46
C MET A 77 -4.04 2.90 -3.83
N PRO A 78 -4.79 1.78 -3.80
CA PRO A 78 -6.14 1.74 -3.23
C PRO A 78 -6.23 2.11 -1.74
N SER A 79 -5.16 1.88 -0.97
CA SER A 79 -5.13 2.28 0.45
C SER A 79 -5.16 3.79 0.63
N VAL A 80 -4.48 4.56 -0.24
CA VAL A 80 -4.49 6.03 -0.21
C VAL A 80 -5.89 6.53 -0.56
N ARG A 81 -6.52 5.98 -1.61
CA ARG A 81 -7.89 6.32 -2.01
C ARG A 81 -8.91 6.08 -0.88
N ASP A 82 -8.83 4.93 -0.19
CA ASP A 82 -9.67 4.64 0.98
C ASP A 82 -9.47 5.69 2.10
N ARG A 83 -8.23 6.08 2.41
CA ARG A 83 -7.96 7.11 3.43
C ARG A 83 -8.45 8.49 3.01
N ALA A 84 -8.30 8.84 1.74
CA ALA A 84 -8.83 10.08 1.20
C ALA A 84 -10.36 10.15 1.35
N TRP A 85 -11.10 9.08 1.00
CA TRP A 85 -12.55 9.01 1.22
C TRP A 85 -12.96 9.23 2.68
N ARG A 86 -12.25 8.58 3.61
CA ARG A 86 -12.52 8.70 5.05
C ARG A 86 -12.20 10.11 5.56
N ALA A 87 -11.09 10.69 5.11
CA ALA A 87 -10.70 12.05 5.46
C ALA A 87 -11.73 13.07 4.96
N LEU A 88 -12.17 12.96 3.70
CA LEU A 88 -13.24 13.81 3.13
C LEU A 88 -14.55 13.67 3.91
N ALA A 89 -14.92 12.45 4.31
CA ALA A 89 -16.10 12.22 5.14
C ALA A 89 -16.00 12.90 6.52
N ARG A 90 -14.82 12.84 7.16
CA ARG A 90 -14.53 13.52 8.43
C ARG A 90 -14.58 15.04 8.30
N LEU A 91 -14.21 15.58 7.13
CA LEU A 91 -14.28 17.01 6.83
C LEU A 91 -15.68 17.49 6.45
N GLY A 92 -16.61 16.58 6.11
CA GLY A 92 -17.93 16.96 5.64
C GLY A 92 -17.93 17.56 4.23
N ALA A 93 -17.02 17.11 3.36
CA ALA A 93 -16.80 17.72 2.03
C ALA A 93 -17.88 17.30 1.02
N ASP A 94 -18.89 18.13 0.79
CA ASP A 94 -19.99 17.86 -0.16
C ASP A 94 -19.51 17.64 -1.61
N GLU A 95 -18.35 18.22 -1.96
CA GLU A 95 -17.69 18.10 -3.27
C GLU A 95 -17.32 16.65 -3.63
N LEU A 96 -17.39 15.72 -2.67
CA LEU A 96 -17.10 14.31 -2.89
C LEU A 96 -18.19 13.57 -3.69
N LEU A 97 -19.43 14.08 -3.76
CA LEU A 97 -20.56 13.32 -4.33
C LEU A 97 -20.37 12.92 -5.81
N PRO A 98 -19.95 13.82 -6.73
CA PRO A 98 -19.66 13.43 -8.11
C PRO A 98 -18.57 12.36 -8.19
N HIS A 99 -17.55 12.47 -7.32
CA HIS A 99 -16.47 11.51 -7.22
C HIS A 99 -16.96 10.14 -6.74
N ALA A 100 -17.95 10.11 -5.84
CA ALA A 100 -18.46 8.86 -5.26
C ALA A 100 -19.30 8.09 -6.28
N SER A 101 -20.09 8.79 -7.08
CA SER A 101 -20.82 8.23 -8.23
C SER A 101 -19.88 7.62 -9.26
N ARG A 102 -18.77 8.31 -9.56
CA ARG A 102 -17.73 7.76 -10.43
C ARG A 102 -17.07 6.52 -9.82
N ALA A 103 -16.68 6.60 -8.55
CA ALA A 103 -16.05 5.48 -7.85
C ALA A 103 -16.94 4.23 -7.81
N LEU A 104 -18.24 4.36 -7.58
CA LEU A 104 -19.15 3.21 -7.57
C LEU A 104 -19.12 2.41 -8.88
N ARG A 105 -18.99 3.10 -10.02
CA ARG A 105 -18.99 2.48 -11.35
C ARG A 105 -17.62 1.98 -11.80
N GLU A 106 -16.56 2.71 -11.45
CA GLU A 106 -15.26 2.56 -12.11
C GLU A 106 -14.16 1.98 -11.21
N GLU A 107 -14.30 2.11 -9.89
CA GLU A 107 -13.26 1.68 -8.97
C GLU A 107 -13.21 0.14 -8.91
N PRO A 108 -12.10 -0.50 -9.31
CA PRO A 108 -11.98 -1.96 -9.27
C PRO A 108 -12.00 -2.52 -7.84
N VAL A 109 -11.55 -1.73 -6.87
CA VAL A 109 -11.34 -2.19 -5.51
C VAL A 109 -12.59 -2.01 -4.65
N TRP A 110 -13.21 -3.13 -4.28
CA TRP A 110 -14.48 -3.13 -3.54
C TRP A 110 -14.43 -2.37 -2.21
N TRP A 111 -13.29 -2.38 -1.49
CA TRP A 111 -13.21 -1.69 -0.21
C TRP A 111 -13.14 -0.17 -0.38
N VAL A 112 -12.59 0.33 -1.49
CA VAL A 112 -12.60 1.75 -1.85
C VAL A 112 -14.02 2.18 -2.26
N ARG A 113 -14.74 1.38 -3.05
CA ARG A 113 -16.17 1.61 -3.34
C ARG A 113 -17.00 1.69 -2.07
N ARG A 114 -16.79 0.75 -1.14
CA ARG A 114 -17.42 0.78 0.17
C ARG A 114 -17.10 2.08 0.93
N ALA A 115 -15.85 2.54 0.92
CA ALA A 115 -15.47 3.80 1.56
C ALA A 115 -16.20 5.00 0.93
N ALA A 116 -16.26 5.06 -0.40
CA ALA A 116 -16.97 6.10 -1.15
C ALA A 116 -18.46 6.18 -0.80
N ILE A 117 -19.16 5.04 -0.80
CA ILE A 117 -20.59 4.94 -0.45
C ILE A 117 -20.85 5.41 0.97
N ARG A 118 -19.97 5.07 1.91
CA ARG A 118 -20.12 5.44 3.32
C ARG A 118 -19.78 6.90 3.56
N ALA A 119 -18.78 7.42 2.87
CA ALA A 119 -18.46 8.85 2.85
C ALA A 119 -19.65 9.67 2.32
N ALA A 120 -20.20 9.28 1.16
CA ALA A 120 -21.37 9.93 0.56
C ALA A 120 -22.58 9.94 1.48
N ALA A 121 -22.92 8.80 2.10
CA ALA A 121 -24.01 8.73 3.07
C ALA A 121 -23.77 9.64 4.29
N SER A 122 -22.55 9.67 4.83
CA SER A 122 -22.20 10.45 6.02
C SER A 122 -22.25 11.97 5.79
N VAL A 123 -21.90 12.39 4.57
CA VAL A 123 -21.82 13.80 4.18
C VAL A 123 -23.17 14.32 3.72
N ALA A 124 -23.77 13.67 2.71
CA ALA A 124 -24.95 14.20 2.04
C ALA A 124 -26.28 13.66 2.59
N GLY A 125 -26.25 12.65 3.46
CA GLY A 125 -27.46 12.01 3.98
C GLY A 125 -28.40 11.56 2.87
N THR A 126 -29.63 12.08 2.85
CA THR A 126 -30.64 11.80 1.82
C THR A 126 -30.24 12.27 0.43
N GLY A 127 -29.33 13.23 0.30
CA GLY A 127 -28.77 13.67 -0.98
C GLY A 127 -27.99 12.57 -1.72
N ALA A 128 -27.55 11.52 -1.02
CA ALA A 128 -26.88 10.36 -1.61
C ALA A 128 -27.85 9.25 -2.07
N LEU A 129 -29.18 9.44 -1.96
CA LEU A 129 -30.17 8.37 -2.13
C LEU A 129 -30.02 7.58 -3.44
N GLU A 130 -29.92 8.26 -4.58
CA GLU A 130 -29.80 7.59 -5.88
C GLU A 130 -28.49 6.79 -5.99
N LEU A 131 -27.39 7.31 -5.45
CA LEU A 131 -26.11 6.59 -5.37
C LEU A 131 -26.21 5.33 -4.50
N LEU A 132 -26.93 5.40 -3.37
CA LEU A 132 -27.12 4.26 -2.48
C LEU A 132 -28.01 3.19 -3.11
N LEU A 133 -29.03 3.57 -3.88
CA LEU A 133 -29.88 2.64 -4.62
C LEU A 133 -29.08 1.90 -5.70
N GLU A 134 -28.23 2.61 -6.46
CA GLU A 134 -27.32 2.01 -7.45
C GLU A 134 -26.34 1.03 -6.77
N ALA A 135 -25.83 1.37 -5.58
CA ALA A 135 -24.90 0.53 -4.85
C ALA A 135 -25.49 -0.79 -4.33
N LEU A 136 -26.83 -0.96 -4.33
CA LEU A 136 -27.48 -2.24 -4.07
C LEU A 136 -27.20 -3.28 -5.18
N GLU A 137 -26.78 -2.83 -6.36
CA GLU A 137 -26.45 -3.69 -7.50
C GLU A 137 -24.96 -4.05 -7.60
N ASP A 138 -24.11 -3.55 -6.69
CA ASP A 138 -22.68 -3.82 -6.72
C ASP A 138 -22.37 -5.33 -6.72
N PRO A 139 -21.43 -5.84 -7.54
CA PRO A 139 -21.11 -7.26 -7.57
C PRO A 139 -20.60 -7.79 -6.23
N PHE A 140 -19.94 -6.93 -5.42
CA PHE A 140 -19.38 -7.32 -4.14
C PHE A 140 -20.32 -7.02 -2.97
N TRP A 141 -20.62 -8.06 -2.19
CA TRP A 141 -21.64 -8.00 -1.13
C TRP A 141 -21.35 -6.97 -0.03
N ARG A 142 -20.08 -6.64 0.26
CA ARG A 142 -19.76 -5.63 1.30
C ARG A 142 -20.08 -4.20 0.86
N VAL A 143 -20.10 -3.91 -0.44
CA VAL A 143 -20.54 -2.61 -0.96
C VAL A 143 -22.05 -2.51 -0.85
N ARG A 144 -22.77 -3.55 -1.29
CA ARG A 144 -24.23 -3.65 -1.10
C ARG A 144 -24.63 -3.49 0.37
N ASN A 145 -23.91 -4.13 1.29
CA ASN A 145 -24.19 -3.98 2.72
C ASN A 145 -24.01 -2.54 3.22
N ALA A 146 -22.98 -1.84 2.77
CA ALA A 146 -22.78 -0.43 3.14
C ALA A 146 -23.95 0.45 2.67
N ALA A 147 -24.44 0.23 1.45
CA ALA A 147 -25.61 0.91 0.92
C ALA A 147 -26.86 0.63 1.75
N VAL A 148 -27.08 -0.64 2.11
CA VAL A 148 -28.21 -1.04 2.96
C VAL A 148 -28.14 -0.42 4.36
N GLN A 149 -26.96 -0.37 4.99
CA GLN A 149 -26.80 0.30 6.28
C GLN A 149 -27.16 1.79 6.20
N ALA A 150 -26.66 2.46 5.17
CA ALA A 150 -26.95 3.87 4.93
C ALA A 150 -28.45 4.12 4.67
N LEU A 151 -29.08 3.33 3.79
CA LEU A 151 -30.52 3.44 3.49
C LEU A 151 -31.37 3.14 4.72
N GLY A 152 -30.99 2.17 5.54
CA GLY A 152 -31.69 1.84 6.79
C GLY A 152 -31.75 3.03 7.73
N TRP A 153 -30.60 3.69 7.96
CA TRP A 153 -30.51 4.92 8.73
C TRP A 153 -31.32 6.07 8.11
N LEU A 154 -31.17 6.31 6.80
CA LEU A 154 -31.85 7.42 6.12
C LEU A 154 -33.37 7.25 5.99
N GLY A 155 -33.85 6.00 6.02
CA GLY A 155 -35.27 5.67 5.92
C GLY A 155 -36.02 5.63 7.26
N GLU A 156 -35.33 5.80 8.40
CA GLU A 156 -35.97 5.90 9.71
C GLU A 156 -36.79 7.20 9.78
N GLY A 157 -38.12 7.07 9.85
CA GLY A 157 -39.05 8.22 9.79
C GLY A 157 -39.16 8.93 8.43
N ASN A 158 -38.50 8.43 7.36
CA ASN A 158 -38.47 9.10 6.05
C ASN A 158 -39.21 8.31 4.96
N SER A 159 -40.47 8.67 4.70
CA SER A 159 -41.35 7.98 3.74
C SER A 159 -40.86 8.03 2.29
N LEU A 160 -40.11 9.08 1.90
CA LEU A 160 -39.56 9.22 0.56
C LEU A 160 -38.51 8.13 0.29
N VAL A 161 -37.57 7.95 1.22
CA VAL A 161 -36.51 6.92 1.11
C VAL A 161 -37.12 5.52 1.03
N ARG A 162 -38.13 5.23 1.88
CA ARG A 162 -38.84 3.94 1.87
C ARG A 162 -39.50 3.67 0.52
N SER A 163 -40.25 4.66 0.00
CA SER A 163 -40.92 4.58 -1.30
C SER A 163 -39.93 4.33 -2.45
N ARG A 164 -38.80 5.04 -2.47
CA ARG A 164 -37.77 4.87 -3.51
C ARG A 164 -37.11 3.49 -3.47
N VAL A 165 -36.85 2.95 -2.27
CA VAL A 165 -36.32 1.59 -2.11
C VAL A 165 -37.30 0.54 -2.65
N HIS A 166 -38.60 0.67 -2.34
CA HIS A 166 -39.64 -0.20 -2.90
C HIS A 166 -39.69 -0.14 -4.42
N ALA A 167 -39.81 1.06 -4.99
CA ALA A 167 -39.88 1.24 -6.43
C ALA A 167 -38.65 0.65 -7.16
N THR A 168 -37.46 0.78 -6.55
CA THR A 168 -36.23 0.19 -7.10
C THR A 168 -36.27 -1.34 -7.07
N ALA A 169 -36.78 -1.94 -5.99
CA ALA A 169 -36.90 -3.38 -5.88
C ALA A 169 -37.97 -3.99 -6.80
N GLU A 170 -39.09 -3.30 -7.01
CA GLU A 170 -40.14 -3.71 -7.96
C GLU A 170 -39.62 -3.70 -9.40
N GLY A 171 -38.82 -2.68 -9.77
CA GLY A 171 -38.23 -2.56 -11.10
C GLY A 171 -37.01 -3.47 -11.37
N SER A 172 -36.33 -3.96 -10.33
CA SER A 172 -35.08 -4.73 -10.49
C SER A 172 -35.33 -6.22 -10.73
N ARG A 173 -34.49 -6.85 -11.56
CA ARG A 173 -34.42 -8.31 -11.70
C ARG A 173 -33.39 -8.94 -10.75
N ASN A 174 -32.60 -8.11 -10.06
CA ASN A 174 -31.53 -8.57 -9.18
C ASN A 174 -32.09 -9.04 -7.83
N GLY A 175 -31.93 -10.33 -7.53
CA GLY A 175 -32.39 -10.92 -6.27
C GLY A 175 -31.79 -10.27 -5.02
N ALA A 176 -30.59 -9.70 -5.11
CA ALA A 176 -29.95 -9.00 -4.00
C ALA A 176 -30.64 -7.66 -3.68
N VAL A 177 -31.12 -6.93 -4.69
CA VAL A 177 -31.85 -5.66 -4.51
C VAL A 177 -33.21 -5.91 -3.87
N LYS A 178 -33.93 -6.94 -4.35
CA LYS A 178 -35.20 -7.36 -3.75
C LYS A 178 -35.05 -7.78 -2.30
N ALA A 179 -34.03 -8.59 -2.03
CA ALA A 179 -33.70 -9.00 -0.67
C ALA A 179 -33.38 -7.79 0.21
N ALA A 180 -32.61 -6.81 -0.27
CA ALA A 180 -32.29 -5.59 0.46
C ALA A 180 -33.56 -4.79 0.85
N ALA A 181 -34.52 -4.63 -0.06
CA ALA A 181 -35.75 -3.88 0.21
C ALA A 181 -36.68 -4.58 1.22
N VAL A 182 -36.93 -5.89 1.04
CA VAL A 182 -37.73 -6.70 1.98
C VAL A 182 -37.23 -6.52 3.40
N TYR A 183 -35.92 -6.56 3.51
CA TYR A 183 -35.31 -6.55 4.81
C TYR A 183 -35.28 -5.10 5.38
N LEU A 184 -35.06 -4.05 4.57
CA LEU A 184 -35.18 -2.62 5.00
C LEU A 184 -36.55 -2.30 5.61
N GLU A 185 -37.63 -2.85 5.06
CA GLU A 185 -38.97 -2.77 5.63
C GLU A 185 -39.07 -3.35 7.05
N GLY A 186 -38.38 -4.47 7.29
CA GLY A 186 -38.30 -5.09 8.62
C GLY A 186 -37.66 -4.17 9.66
N VAL A 187 -36.63 -3.40 9.30
CA VAL A 187 -36.01 -2.41 10.22
C VAL A 187 -36.95 -1.27 10.50
N TRP A 188 -37.55 -0.74 9.45
CA TRP A 188 -38.40 0.43 9.53
C TRP A 188 -39.73 0.15 10.25
N GLY A 189 -40.18 -1.12 10.27
CA GLY A 189 -41.37 -1.59 10.96
C GLY A 189 -41.17 -1.96 12.44
N ALA A 190 -39.93 -2.14 12.91
CA ALA A 190 -39.63 -2.53 14.30
C ALA A 190 -39.89 -1.42 15.35
N GLY A 191 -40.36 -0.24 14.92
CA GLY A 191 -40.72 0.90 15.77
C GLY A 191 -42.08 0.82 16.48
N ALA A 192 -42.82 -0.28 16.34
CA ALA A 192 -44.08 -0.50 17.07
C ALA A 192 -44.09 -1.85 17.80
N SER A 193 -43.74 -1.82 19.09
CA SER A 193 -43.94 -2.88 20.11
C SER A 193 -43.20 -4.21 19.91
N SER A 194 -42.36 -4.60 20.89
CA SER A 194 -42.07 -6.02 21.15
C SER A 194 -43.38 -6.75 21.49
N PRO A 195 -43.66 -7.91 20.86
CA PRO A 195 -43.53 -9.16 21.62
C PRO A 195 -43.12 -10.39 20.80
N GLY A 196 -42.37 -11.30 21.45
CA GLY A 196 -42.38 -12.76 21.24
C GLY A 196 -41.95 -13.30 19.86
N SER A 197 -40.94 -14.18 19.82
CA SER A 197 -40.65 -14.99 18.64
C SER A 197 -41.87 -15.80 18.16
N PRO A 198 -42.15 -15.80 16.85
CA PRO A 198 -42.58 -17.02 16.18
C PRO A 198 -41.67 -17.35 14.98
N GLY A 199 -41.67 -18.63 14.62
CA GLY A 199 -40.71 -19.26 13.71
C GLY A 199 -40.53 -18.57 12.36
N SER A 200 -39.30 -18.63 11.87
CA SER A 200 -38.89 -18.20 10.54
C SER A 200 -39.78 -18.80 9.45
N PRO A 201 -40.45 -18.00 8.60
CA PRO A 201 -41.00 -18.52 7.36
C PRO A 201 -39.83 -18.89 6.44
N SER A 202 -39.77 -20.14 5.98
CA SER A 202 -38.82 -20.55 4.96
C SER A 202 -39.19 -19.86 3.65
N MET A 203 -38.36 -18.93 3.19
CA MET A 203 -38.45 -18.39 1.84
C MET A 203 -37.97 -19.46 0.84
N PRO A 204 -38.77 -19.80 -0.19
CA PRO A 204 -38.31 -20.72 -1.23
C PRO A 204 -37.16 -20.07 -2.01
N VAL A 205 -36.03 -20.76 -2.05
CA VAL A 205 -34.88 -20.40 -2.89
C VAL A 205 -35.31 -20.56 -4.35
N PRO A 206 -35.15 -19.55 -5.23
CA PRO A 206 -35.42 -19.73 -6.65
C PRO A 206 -34.50 -20.79 -7.22
N GLU A 207 -35.04 -21.73 -7.98
CA GLU A 207 -34.23 -22.75 -8.64
C GLU A 207 -33.20 -22.09 -9.58
N PRO A 208 -31.94 -22.56 -9.57
CA PRO A 208 -30.92 -22.04 -10.48
C PRO A 208 -31.34 -22.28 -11.93
N ILE A 209 -31.09 -21.29 -12.77
CA ILE A 209 -31.30 -21.39 -14.22
C ILE A 209 -30.42 -22.54 -14.73
N GLN A 210 -31.07 -23.62 -15.17
CA GLN A 210 -30.39 -24.78 -15.76
C GLN A 210 -29.69 -24.35 -17.05
N SER A 211 -28.35 -24.34 -17.06
CA SER A 211 -27.55 -24.33 -18.29
C SER A 211 -26.99 -25.71 -18.58
N VAL A 212 -26.61 -25.91 -19.84
CA VAL A 212 -26.41 -27.21 -20.47
C VAL A 212 -25.21 -27.97 -19.88
N ALA A 213 -25.46 -29.24 -19.55
CA ALA A 213 -24.53 -30.35 -19.29
C ALA A 213 -23.95 -30.48 -17.86
N GLY A 214 -24.62 -31.29 -17.03
CA GLY A 214 -24.20 -31.71 -15.68
C GLY A 214 -22.83 -32.41 -15.55
N ALA A 215 -22.00 -32.40 -16.60
CA ALA A 215 -20.61 -32.84 -16.55
C ALA A 215 -19.68 -31.77 -15.94
N LEU A 216 -20.00 -30.47 -15.98
CA LEU A 216 -19.18 -29.39 -15.42
C LEU A 216 -19.78 -28.75 -14.16
N ASP A 217 -20.98 -29.17 -13.77
CA ASP A 217 -21.64 -28.68 -12.55
C ASP A 217 -20.90 -29.20 -11.31
N ASN A 218 -20.17 -28.31 -10.64
CA ASN A 218 -19.53 -28.55 -9.34
C ASN A 218 -19.27 -27.22 -8.64
N GLU A 219 -19.55 -27.15 -7.34
CA GLU A 219 -19.28 -25.95 -6.54
C GLU A 219 -17.79 -25.71 -6.27
N ASP A 220 -16.94 -26.71 -6.50
CA ASP A 220 -15.49 -26.65 -6.35
C ASP A 220 -14.82 -26.33 -7.70
N PRO A 221 -14.27 -25.11 -7.87
CA PRO A 221 -13.69 -24.68 -9.13
C PRO A 221 -12.44 -25.48 -9.52
N ALA A 222 -11.77 -26.15 -8.58
CA ALA A 222 -10.64 -27.02 -8.88
C ALA A 222 -11.07 -28.30 -9.62
N VAL A 223 -12.25 -28.84 -9.26
CA VAL A 223 -12.86 -29.97 -9.95
C VAL A 223 -13.30 -29.55 -11.35
N VAL A 224 -13.97 -28.40 -11.47
CA VAL A 224 -14.35 -27.83 -12.78
C VAL A 224 -13.11 -27.66 -13.66
N THR A 225 -12.02 -27.10 -13.11
CA THR A 225 -10.75 -26.92 -13.83
C THR A 225 -10.18 -28.25 -14.32
N ALA A 226 -10.14 -29.29 -13.49
CA ALA A 226 -9.57 -30.58 -13.88
C ALA A 226 -10.39 -31.32 -14.93
N ARG A 227 -11.72 -31.23 -14.86
CA ARG A 227 -12.61 -31.75 -15.91
C ARG A 227 -12.38 -31.00 -17.22
N LEU A 228 -12.28 -29.67 -17.13
CA LEU A 228 -12.04 -28.78 -18.25
C LEU A 228 -10.67 -29.03 -18.92
N GLU A 229 -9.62 -29.39 -18.17
CA GLU A 229 -8.29 -29.75 -18.72
C GLU A 229 -8.34 -30.98 -19.65
N ARG A 230 -9.32 -31.87 -19.47
CA ARG A 230 -9.49 -33.11 -20.24
C ARG A 230 -10.45 -32.96 -21.43
N MET A 231 -11.09 -31.80 -21.57
CA MET A 231 -12.02 -31.51 -22.66
C MET A 231 -11.30 -30.74 -23.78
N PRO A 232 -11.58 -31.04 -25.06
CA PRO A 232 -11.08 -30.21 -26.14
C PRO A 232 -11.78 -28.84 -26.08
N ALA A 233 -11.05 -27.79 -26.47
CA ALA A 233 -11.56 -26.42 -26.35
C ALA A 233 -12.88 -26.19 -27.10
N SER A 234 -13.18 -26.97 -28.15
CA SER A 234 -14.41 -26.93 -28.95
C SER A 234 -15.67 -27.30 -28.17
N ASP A 235 -15.55 -28.17 -27.17
CA ASP A 235 -16.70 -28.83 -26.53
C ASP A 235 -17.26 -28.02 -25.35
N VAL A 236 -16.56 -26.96 -24.97
CA VAL A 236 -16.93 -26.08 -23.85
C VAL A 236 -17.69 -24.88 -24.40
N PRO A 237 -18.84 -24.49 -23.82
CA PRO A 237 -19.53 -23.28 -24.26
C PRO A 237 -18.68 -22.03 -24.08
N VAL A 238 -18.65 -21.17 -25.11
CA VAL A 238 -17.90 -19.90 -25.09
C VAL A 238 -18.40 -18.99 -23.97
N SER A 239 -19.72 -18.98 -23.71
CA SER A 239 -20.34 -18.21 -22.62
C SER A 239 -19.69 -18.48 -21.27
N ASP A 240 -19.36 -19.75 -21.02
CA ASP A 240 -18.86 -20.25 -19.74
C ASP A 240 -17.38 -19.94 -19.61
N LEU A 241 -16.59 -20.19 -20.65
CA LEU A 241 -15.18 -19.77 -20.71
C LEU A 241 -15.03 -18.27 -20.46
N VAL A 242 -15.85 -17.44 -21.11
CA VAL A 242 -15.84 -16.00 -20.88
C VAL A 242 -16.32 -15.68 -19.46
N GLY A 243 -17.33 -16.38 -18.93
CA GLY A 243 -17.80 -16.23 -17.56
C GLY A 243 -16.69 -16.45 -16.54
N TRP A 244 -15.91 -17.51 -16.72
CA TRP A 244 -14.83 -17.89 -15.83
C TRP A 244 -13.64 -16.96 -15.85
N LEU A 245 -13.47 -16.07 -16.83
CA LEU A 245 -12.43 -15.02 -16.75
C LEU A 245 -12.61 -14.10 -15.54
N GLY A 246 -13.84 -13.97 -15.01
CA GLY A 246 -14.14 -13.21 -13.80
C GLY A 246 -14.16 -14.03 -12.50
N ASP A 247 -13.87 -15.34 -12.54
CA ASP A 247 -13.96 -16.21 -11.36
C ASP A 247 -12.79 -15.96 -10.38
N PRO A 248 -12.97 -15.95 -9.04
CA PRO A 248 -11.86 -15.77 -8.10
C PRO A 248 -10.81 -16.89 -8.12
N HIS A 249 -11.12 -18.08 -8.64
CA HIS A 249 -10.20 -19.21 -8.74
C HIS A 249 -9.23 -19.08 -9.92
N GLU A 250 -7.97 -18.76 -9.60
CA GLU A 250 -6.93 -18.47 -10.58
C GLU A 250 -6.66 -19.58 -11.61
N PRO A 251 -6.58 -20.88 -11.24
CA PRO A 251 -6.44 -21.96 -12.22
C PRO A 251 -7.55 -22.00 -13.27
N LEU A 252 -8.81 -21.82 -12.85
CA LEU A 252 -9.97 -21.84 -13.72
C LEU A 252 -9.93 -20.66 -14.70
N ARG A 253 -9.62 -19.45 -14.21
CA ARG A 253 -9.40 -18.28 -15.08
C ARG A 253 -8.29 -18.52 -16.10
N ALA A 254 -7.15 -19.03 -15.64
CA ALA A 254 -5.98 -19.24 -16.47
C ALA A 254 -6.24 -20.30 -17.57
N LEU A 255 -6.96 -21.38 -17.23
CA LEU A 255 -7.38 -22.40 -18.17
C LEU A 255 -8.42 -21.86 -19.15
N ALA A 256 -9.42 -21.11 -18.68
CA ALA A 256 -10.42 -20.48 -19.54
C ALA A 256 -9.75 -19.55 -20.57
N ARG A 257 -8.81 -18.70 -20.13
CA ARG A 257 -7.99 -17.87 -21.01
C ARG A 257 -7.18 -18.72 -22.01
N ARG A 258 -6.59 -19.83 -21.59
CA ARG A 258 -5.82 -20.73 -22.48
C ARG A 258 -6.72 -21.34 -23.56
N LEU A 259 -7.87 -21.88 -23.19
CA LEU A 259 -8.84 -22.49 -24.13
C LEU A 259 -9.41 -21.46 -25.10
N LEU A 260 -9.70 -20.23 -24.62
CA LEU A 260 -10.09 -19.12 -25.50
C LEU A 260 -8.98 -18.77 -26.51
N ARG A 261 -7.70 -18.85 -26.11
CA ARG A 261 -6.57 -18.66 -27.03
C ARG A 261 -6.46 -19.78 -28.06
N GLU A 262 -6.60 -21.04 -27.64
CA GLU A 262 -6.54 -22.21 -28.52
C GLU A 262 -7.62 -22.15 -29.61
N ARG A 263 -8.84 -21.72 -29.27
CA ARG A 263 -9.95 -21.58 -30.22
C ARG A 263 -9.72 -20.50 -31.27
N ARG A 264 -8.91 -19.46 -30.96
CA ARG A 264 -8.76 -18.24 -31.77
C ARG A 264 -10.10 -17.64 -32.23
N ASP A 265 -11.13 -17.83 -31.42
CA ASP A 265 -12.51 -17.51 -31.77
C ASP A 265 -12.76 -16.02 -31.51
N SER A 266 -12.80 -15.26 -32.58
CA SER A 266 -13.07 -13.82 -32.52
C SER A 266 -14.40 -13.45 -31.84
N GLU A 267 -15.42 -14.32 -31.92
CA GLU A 267 -16.70 -14.08 -31.25
C GLU A 267 -16.55 -14.25 -29.74
N ALA A 268 -15.73 -15.21 -29.31
CA ALA A 268 -15.38 -15.39 -27.90
C ALA A 268 -14.60 -14.20 -27.34
N LEU A 269 -13.69 -13.61 -28.13
CA LEU A 269 -12.95 -12.41 -27.74
C LEU A 269 -13.87 -11.20 -27.61
N ARG A 270 -14.78 -11.03 -28.57
CA ARG A 270 -15.80 -9.98 -28.53
C ARG A 270 -16.67 -10.11 -27.28
N LEU A 271 -17.13 -11.32 -26.95
CA LEU A 271 -17.87 -11.57 -25.71
C LEU A 271 -17.02 -11.29 -24.45
N ALA A 272 -15.72 -11.60 -24.47
CA ALA A 272 -14.81 -11.34 -23.36
C ALA A 272 -14.63 -9.86 -23.06
N MET A 273 -14.73 -8.99 -24.06
CA MET A 273 -14.64 -7.53 -23.87
C MET A 273 -15.68 -6.97 -22.89
N ARG A 274 -16.74 -7.72 -22.55
CA ARG A 274 -17.67 -7.33 -21.49
C ARG A 274 -17.00 -7.08 -20.14
N TRP A 275 -15.86 -7.72 -19.87
CA TRP A 275 -15.09 -7.49 -18.65
C TRP A 275 -14.24 -6.22 -18.70
N LEU A 276 -14.02 -5.63 -19.87
CA LEU A 276 -13.44 -4.28 -19.99
C LEU A 276 -14.44 -3.20 -19.56
N ASP A 277 -15.75 -3.48 -19.68
CA ASP A 277 -16.83 -2.61 -19.23
C ASP A 277 -17.22 -2.81 -17.76
N GLU A 278 -16.68 -3.86 -17.12
CA GLU A 278 -16.99 -4.21 -15.73
C GLU A 278 -15.71 -4.18 -14.87
N PRO A 279 -15.16 -2.98 -14.60
CA PRO A 279 -13.91 -2.84 -13.88
C PRO A 279 -14.01 -3.32 -12.42
N ARG A 280 -15.23 -3.46 -11.87
CA ARG A 280 -15.48 -3.81 -10.46
C ARG A 280 -15.12 -5.26 -10.13
N VAL A 281 -14.89 -6.11 -11.14
CA VAL A 281 -14.43 -7.50 -10.95
C VAL A 281 -12.91 -7.54 -11.05
N PRO A 282 -12.20 -7.81 -9.93
CA PRO A 282 -10.75 -7.83 -9.91
C PRO A 282 -10.17 -8.80 -10.93
N HIS A 283 -9.05 -8.42 -11.55
CA HIS A 283 -8.31 -9.22 -12.56
C HIS A 283 -9.01 -9.43 -13.90
N ALA A 284 -10.35 -9.36 -14.00
CA ALA A 284 -11.07 -9.72 -15.23
C ALA A 284 -10.68 -8.84 -16.44
N ALA A 285 -10.55 -7.53 -16.25
CA ALA A 285 -10.07 -6.64 -17.30
C ALA A 285 -8.64 -6.96 -17.75
N ASP A 286 -7.75 -7.27 -16.80
CA ASP A 286 -6.35 -7.62 -17.10
C ASP A 286 -6.25 -8.97 -17.81
N GLU A 287 -7.08 -9.94 -17.41
CA GLU A 287 -7.23 -11.24 -18.07
C GLU A 287 -7.64 -11.06 -19.55
N VAL A 288 -8.57 -10.15 -19.81
CA VAL A 288 -9.04 -9.84 -21.17
C VAL A 288 -8.00 -9.06 -21.98
N ARG A 289 -7.33 -8.06 -21.40
CA ARG A 289 -6.22 -7.37 -22.08
C ARG A 289 -5.09 -8.34 -22.44
N ALA A 290 -4.70 -9.21 -21.50
CA ALA A 290 -3.70 -10.24 -21.73
C ALA A 290 -4.14 -11.30 -22.76
N LEU A 291 -5.45 -11.53 -22.90
CA LEU A 291 -6.02 -12.34 -23.97
C LEU A 291 -5.84 -11.61 -25.32
N LEU A 292 -6.22 -10.34 -25.41
CA LEU A 292 -6.18 -9.52 -26.63
C LEU A 292 -4.76 -9.23 -27.15
N GLU A 293 -3.77 -9.04 -26.27
CA GLU A 293 -2.38 -8.73 -26.65
C GLU A 293 -1.63 -9.91 -27.29
N ARG A 294 -2.01 -11.15 -26.96
CA ARG A 294 -1.22 -12.36 -27.25
C ARG A 294 -1.88 -13.29 -28.28
N LEU A 295 -2.90 -12.78 -28.96
CA LEU A 295 -3.66 -13.52 -29.94
C LEU A 295 -3.22 -13.13 -31.35
N ASP A 296 -2.77 -14.13 -32.10
CA ASP A 296 -2.55 -14.08 -33.55
C ASP A 296 -3.91 -14.14 -34.26
N VAL A 297 -4.74 -13.15 -33.95
CA VAL A 297 -6.07 -12.93 -34.52
C VAL A 297 -5.97 -11.63 -35.31
N ASP A 298 -6.71 -11.55 -36.42
CA ASP A 298 -6.83 -10.34 -37.20
C ASP A 298 -7.50 -9.24 -36.35
N ASP A 299 -6.67 -8.47 -35.64
CA ASP A 299 -7.08 -7.43 -34.70
C ASP A 299 -7.83 -6.30 -35.41
N VAL A 300 -7.53 -6.07 -36.69
CA VAL A 300 -8.25 -5.14 -37.57
C VAL A 300 -9.65 -5.66 -37.92
N ALA A 301 -9.79 -6.94 -38.26
CA ALA A 301 -11.11 -7.54 -38.55
C ALA A 301 -11.99 -7.64 -37.30
N LEU A 302 -11.41 -7.92 -36.13
CA LEU A 302 -12.13 -7.89 -34.86
C LEU A 302 -12.59 -6.46 -34.50
N ALA A 303 -11.69 -5.47 -34.61
CA ALA A 303 -12.03 -4.06 -34.41
C ALA A 303 -13.14 -3.60 -35.38
N SER A 304 -13.10 -4.05 -36.63
CA SER A 304 -14.13 -3.73 -37.63
C SER A 304 -15.51 -4.24 -37.23
N ARG A 305 -15.61 -5.46 -36.68
CA ARG A 305 -16.87 -6.04 -36.19
C ARG A 305 -17.38 -5.41 -34.90
N ILE A 306 -16.49 -5.08 -33.97
CA ILE A 306 -16.86 -4.34 -32.75
C ILE A 306 -17.58 -3.03 -33.11
N LEU A 307 -17.11 -2.36 -34.17
CA LEU A 307 -17.68 -1.11 -34.67
C LEU A 307 -18.94 -1.30 -35.53
N GLU A 308 -19.43 -2.53 -35.73
CA GLU A 308 -20.74 -2.81 -36.36
C GLU A 308 -21.86 -2.96 -35.32
N GLU A 309 -21.49 -3.17 -34.05
CA GLU A 309 -22.42 -3.35 -32.94
C GLU A 309 -22.69 -2.03 -32.19
N PRO A 310 -23.74 -1.99 -31.34
CA PRO A 310 -23.93 -0.88 -30.42
C PRO A 310 -22.67 -0.65 -29.57
N PRO A 311 -22.19 0.60 -29.46
CA PRO A 311 -20.89 0.89 -28.86
C PRO A 311 -20.88 0.57 -27.38
N ARG A 312 -19.95 -0.28 -26.97
CA ARG A 312 -19.63 -0.58 -25.57
C ARG A 312 -18.28 0.05 -25.20
N PRO A 313 -18.16 0.85 -24.13
CA PRO A 313 -16.97 1.65 -23.83
C PRO A 313 -15.64 0.90 -23.98
N GLY A 314 -15.44 -0.19 -23.25
CA GLY A 314 -14.21 -0.97 -23.26
C GLY A 314 -13.92 -1.61 -24.60
N ALA A 315 -14.94 -2.11 -25.30
CA ALA A 315 -14.78 -2.71 -26.62
C ALA A 315 -14.38 -1.67 -27.68
N VAL A 316 -15.06 -0.51 -27.71
CA VAL A 316 -14.72 0.56 -28.67
C VAL A 316 -13.40 1.24 -28.33
N GLY A 317 -13.03 1.34 -27.05
CA GLY A 317 -11.73 1.82 -26.62
C GLY A 317 -10.61 0.91 -27.11
N GLN A 318 -10.81 -0.41 -27.04
CA GLN A 318 -9.90 -1.37 -27.64
C GLN A 318 -9.80 -1.22 -29.17
N ALA A 319 -10.93 -1.05 -29.86
CA ALA A 319 -10.93 -0.84 -31.31
C ALA A 319 -10.19 0.46 -31.71
N ALA A 320 -10.38 1.55 -30.94
CA ALA A 320 -9.66 2.80 -31.13
C ALA A 320 -8.16 2.67 -30.88
N TRP A 321 -7.75 1.92 -29.84
CA TRP A 321 -6.35 1.62 -29.59
C TRP A 321 -5.72 0.80 -30.72
N VAL A 322 -6.41 -0.21 -31.26
CA VAL A 322 -5.94 -0.97 -32.43
C VAL A 322 -5.80 -0.06 -33.64
N ALA A 323 -6.80 0.79 -33.90
CA ALA A 323 -6.77 1.74 -35.02
C ALA A 323 -5.56 2.67 -34.95
N SER A 324 -5.29 3.24 -33.78
CA SER A 324 -4.13 4.08 -33.46
C SER A 324 -2.81 3.32 -33.62
N ARG A 325 -2.66 2.17 -32.95
CA ARG A 325 -1.43 1.35 -32.98
C ARG A 325 -1.06 0.89 -34.39
N ARG A 326 -2.04 0.57 -35.22
CA ARG A 326 -1.85 0.10 -36.60
C ARG A 326 -1.81 1.24 -37.62
N ALA A 327 -2.08 2.48 -37.21
CA ALA A 327 -2.31 3.62 -38.10
C ALA A 327 -3.29 3.27 -39.25
N HIS A 328 -4.38 2.55 -38.94
CA HIS A 328 -5.27 1.97 -39.95
C HIS A 328 -6.36 2.97 -40.39
N PRO A 329 -6.30 3.53 -41.62
CA PRO A 329 -7.15 4.67 -42.00
C PRO A 329 -8.64 4.39 -41.91
N GLY A 330 -9.11 3.25 -42.44
CA GLY A 330 -10.54 2.91 -42.42
C GLY A 330 -11.10 2.62 -41.02
N LEU A 331 -10.25 2.28 -40.05
CA LEU A 331 -10.70 2.12 -38.66
C LEU A 331 -10.74 3.49 -37.97
N LEU A 332 -9.72 4.32 -38.21
CA LEU A 332 -9.65 5.70 -37.72
C LEU A 332 -10.87 6.52 -38.18
N GLU A 333 -11.27 6.40 -39.45
CA GLU A 333 -12.48 7.04 -39.99
C GLU A 333 -13.77 6.60 -39.26
N ARG A 334 -13.83 5.36 -38.79
CA ARG A 334 -15.00 4.81 -38.07
C ARG A 334 -15.01 5.14 -36.58
N VAL A 335 -13.85 5.20 -35.92
CA VAL A 335 -13.77 5.49 -34.47
C VAL A 335 -13.83 6.98 -34.15
N ARG A 336 -13.28 7.87 -34.99
CA ARG A 336 -13.27 9.32 -34.75
C ARG A 336 -14.68 9.91 -34.51
N PRO A 337 -15.75 9.52 -35.23
CA PRO A 337 -17.12 9.94 -34.92
C PRO A 337 -17.60 9.58 -33.51
N LEU A 338 -17.12 8.47 -32.94
CA LEU A 338 -17.52 8.02 -31.59
C LEU A 338 -16.96 8.91 -30.48
N CYS A 339 -15.98 9.77 -30.76
CA CYS A 339 -15.55 10.81 -29.82
C CYS A 339 -16.68 11.81 -29.46
N ARG A 340 -17.78 11.83 -30.23
CA ARG A 340 -18.97 12.67 -29.98
C ARG A 340 -20.20 11.85 -29.59
N HIS A 341 -20.02 10.60 -29.15
CA HIS A 341 -21.11 9.72 -28.75
C HIS A 341 -21.91 10.30 -27.55
N PRO A 342 -23.24 10.14 -27.47
CA PRO A 342 -24.04 10.66 -26.34
C PRO A 342 -23.57 10.14 -24.98
N GLU A 343 -23.12 8.89 -24.91
CA GLU A 343 -22.62 8.27 -23.68
C GLU A 343 -21.17 8.70 -23.34
N PRO A 344 -20.91 9.28 -22.16
CA PRO A 344 -19.58 9.77 -21.77
C PRO A 344 -18.51 8.68 -21.66
N ALA A 345 -18.91 7.50 -21.19
CA ALA A 345 -18.00 6.36 -21.03
C ALA A 345 -17.43 5.91 -22.38
N VAL A 346 -18.26 5.93 -23.44
CA VAL A 346 -17.85 5.63 -24.82
C VAL A 346 -16.85 6.68 -25.32
N ARG A 347 -17.18 7.97 -25.16
CA ARG A 347 -16.26 9.06 -25.57
C ARG A 347 -14.90 8.93 -24.91
N ARG A 348 -14.89 8.77 -23.58
CA ARG A 348 -13.66 8.59 -22.79
C ARG A 348 -12.82 7.42 -23.29
N ALA A 349 -13.45 6.26 -23.51
CA ALA A 349 -12.73 5.06 -23.91
C ALA A 349 -12.10 5.19 -25.31
N VAL A 350 -12.83 5.76 -26.27
CA VAL A 350 -12.32 6.02 -27.63
C VAL A 350 -11.17 7.02 -27.59
N LEU A 351 -11.34 8.14 -26.88
CA LEU A 351 -10.29 9.15 -26.72
C LEU A 351 -9.03 8.58 -26.08
N SER A 352 -9.18 7.70 -25.08
CA SER A 352 -8.05 7.02 -24.42
C SER A 352 -7.26 6.14 -25.40
N GLY A 353 -7.94 5.49 -26.36
CA GLY A 353 -7.29 4.71 -27.41
C GLY A 353 -6.60 5.57 -28.48
N LEU A 354 -7.08 6.79 -28.71
CA LEU A 354 -6.56 7.72 -29.73
C LEU A 354 -5.52 8.71 -29.20
N VAL A 355 -5.33 8.81 -27.88
CA VAL A 355 -4.54 9.89 -27.24
C VAL A 355 -3.08 9.98 -27.72
N HIS A 356 -2.53 8.85 -28.19
CA HIS A 356 -1.17 8.73 -28.71
C HIS A 356 -1.09 8.78 -30.25
N ASP A 357 -2.22 8.86 -30.96
CA ASP A 357 -2.28 8.95 -32.42
C ASP A 357 -2.08 10.40 -32.89
N PRO A 358 -1.03 10.71 -33.68
CA PRO A 358 -0.79 12.07 -34.16
C PRO A 358 -1.93 12.64 -35.03
N GLU A 359 -2.58 11.81 -35.86
CA GLU A 359 -3.64 12.28 -36.76
C GLU A 359 -4.94 12.60 -36.03
N SER A 360 -5.21 11.92 -34.91
CA SER A 360 -6.41 12.14 -34.10
C SER A 360 -6.22 13.24 -33.04
N ARG A 361 -5.06 13.90 -33.00
CA ARG A 361 -4.75 14.94 -32.00
C ARG A 361 -5.81 16.03 -31.94
N VAL A 362 -6.30 16.52 -33.08
CA VAL A 362 -7.32 17.58 -33.13
C VAL A 362 -8.62 17.14 -32.45
N VAL A 363 -9.08 15.91 -32.71
CA VAL A 363 -10.30 15.39 -32.06
C VAL A 363 -10.08 15.11 -30.58
N VAL A 364 -8.89 14.63 -30.18
CA VAL A 364 -8.54 14.43 -28.78
C VAL A 364 -8.56 15.75 -28.01
N LEU A 365 -7.93 16.79 -28.53
CA LEU A 365 -7.89 18.10 -27.87
C LEU A 365 -9.27 18.76 -27.80
N SER A 366 -10.15 18.53 -28.78
CA SER A 366 -11.54 19.02 -28.74
C SER A 366 -12.34 18.44 -27.57
N ALA A 367 -11.89 17.35 -26.95
CA ALA A 367 -12.53 16.78 -25.77
C ALA A 367 -12.42 17.68 -24.53
N LEU A 368 -11.57 18.71 -24.52
CA LEU A 368 -11.61 19.76 -23.49
C LEU A 368 -12.95 20.51 -23.48
N ASP A 369 -13.70 20.50 -24.58
CA ASP A 369 -15.00 21.13 -24.69
C ASP A 369 -16.15 20.24 -24.17
N ASP A 370 -15.84 19.02 -23.74
CA ASP A 370 -16.82 18.06 -23.29
C ASP A 370 -17.49 18.49 -21.97
N PRO A 371 -18.82 18.36 -21.82
CA PRO A 371 -19.48 18.69 -20.56
C PRO A 371 -19.03 17.80 -19.38
N GLU A 372 -18.58 16.58 -19.66
CA GLU A 372 -18.24 15.59 -18.64
C GLU A 372 -16.76 15.65 -18.27
N GLU A 373 -16.48 15.89 -16.99
CA GLU A 373 -15.11 16.01 -16.47
C GLU A 373 -14.28 14.75 -16.73
N ALA A 374 -14.86 13.57 -16.57
CA ALA A 374 -14.18 12.30 -16.82
C ALA A 374 -13.70 12.13 -18.27
N VAL A 375 -14.30 12.85 -19.23
CA VAL A 375 -13.86 12.87 -20.63
C VAL A 375 -12.70 13.86 -20.79
N ARG A 376 -12.79 15.05 -20.20
CA ARG A 376 -11.71 16.06 -20.18
C ARG A 376 -10.44 15.54 -19.51
N GLU A 377 -10.57 14.72 -18.46
CA GLU A 377 -9.46 14.08 -17.75
C GLU A 377 -8.53 13.26 -18.67
N VAL A 378 -9.01 12.75 -19.81
CA VAL A 378 -8.17 12.02 -20.78
C VAL A 378 -7.11 12.94 -21.36
N VAL A 379 -7.48 14.18 -21.68
CA VAL A 379 -6.57 15.19 -22.24
C VAL A 379 -5.59 15.67 -21.16
N LEU A 380 -6.09 15.96 -19.95
CA LEU A 380 -5.25 16.37 -18.82
C LEU A 380 -4.20 15.30 -18.47
N SER A 381 -4.62 14.04 -18.38
CA SER A 381 -3.71 12.93 -18.07
C SER A 381 -2.69 12.66 -19.17
N ALA A 382 -2.94 13.11 -20.40
CA ALA A 382 -1.97 13.05 -21.48
C ALA A 382 -0.96 14.20 -21.42
N TRP A 383 -1.41 15.41 -21.06
CA TRP A 383 -0.56 16.56 -20.80
C TRP A 383 0.41 16.32 -19.62
N GLU A 384 -0.12 15.84 -18.49
CA GLU A 384 0.67 15.59 -17.27
C GLU A 384 1.75 14.52 -17.46
N ARG A 385 1.52 13.55 -18.36
CA ARG A 385 2.52 12.55 -18.75
C ARG A 385 3.65 13.12 -19.61
N GLN A 386 3.60 14.42 -19.96
CA GLN A 386 4.55 15.15 -20.78
C GLN A 386 4.77 14.47 -22.13
N PRO A 387 3.98 14.82 -23.17
CA PRO A 387 4.13 14.24 -24.49
C PRO A 387 5.59 14.30 -24.98
N VAL A 388 6.12 13.18 -25.46
CA VAL A 388 7.52 13.09 -25.91
C VAL A 388 7.76 13.91 -27.19
N ASP A 389 6.73 14.06 -28.03
CA ASP A 389 6.77 14.88 -29.26
C ASP A 389 6.63 16.37 -28.93
N PRO A 390 7.64 17.23 -29.21
CA PRO A 390 7.55 18.67 -28.95
C PRO A 390 6.36 19.34 -29.64
N ARG A 391 5.96 18.88 -30.84
CA ARG A 391 4.79 19.41 -31.54
C ARG A 391 3.48 19.02 -30.85
N ALA A 392 3.47 17.89 -30.14
CA ALA A 392 2.33 17.52 -29.33
C ALA A 392 2.25 18.41 -28.09
N VAL A 393 3.37 18.66 -27.39
CA VAL A 393 3.43 19.58 -26.24
C VAL A 393 2.85 20.95 -26.61
N GLU A 394 3.34 21.56 -27.69
CA GLU A 394 2.87 22.86 -28.17
C GLU A 394 1.35 22.87 -28.48
N ALA A 395 0.86 21.83 -29.17
CA ALA A 395 -0.57 21.71 -29.49
C ALA A 395 -1.45 21.57 -28.24
N TYR A 396 -1.03 20.76 -27.26
CA TYR A 396 -1.74 20.62 -25.98
C TYR A 396 -1.74 21.95 -25.21
N ALA A 397 -0.61 22.64 -25.16
CA ALA A 397 -0.51 23.92 -24.46
C ALA A 397 -1.47 24.96 -25.05
N HIS A 398 -1.51 25.11 -26.39
CA HIS A 398 -2.45 26.02 -27.05
C HIS A 398 -3.92 25.65 -26.79
N ALA A 399 -4.26 24.36 -26.82
CA ALA A 399 -5.61 23.90 -26.55
C ALA A 399 -6.03 24.19 -25.09
N LEU A 400 -5.13 23.97 -24.12
CA LEU A 400 -5.38 24.29 -22.71
C LEU A 400 -5.52 25.80 -22.48
N ALA A 401 -4.67 26.63 -23.09
CA ALA A 401 -4.82 28.08 -23.02
C ALA A 401 -6.18 28.55 -23.56
N ALA A 402 -6.64 28.00 -24.69
CA ALA A 402 -7.98 28.28 -25.23
C ALA A 402 -9.12 27.75 -24.33
N PHE A 403 -8.88 26.69 -23.56
CA PHE A 403 -9.83 26.13 -22.59
C PHE A 403 -9.92 26.95 -21.29
N ALA A 404 -8.95 27.83 -21.01
CA ALA A 404 -8.84 28.60 -19.76
C ALA A 404 -10.14 29.24 -19.23
N PRO A 405 -11.01 29.89 -20.04
CA PRO A 405 -12.25 30.49 -19.53
C PRO A 405 -13.28 29.48 -19.00
N ARG A 406 -13.10 28.20 -19.33
CA ARG A 406 -14.06 27.11 -19.05
C ARG A 406 -13.52 26.11 -18.03
N ALA A 407 -12.25 26.21 -17.64
CA ALA A 407 -11.64 25.39 -16.61
C ALA A 407 -12.31 25.62 -15.25
N ARG A 408 -12.82 24.56 -14.63
CA ARG A 408 -13.59 24.59 -13.38
C ARG A 408 -12.87 23.90 -12.23
N SER A 409 -12.26 22.74 -12.44
CA SER A 409 -11.58 22.03 -11.36
C SER A 409 -10.19 22.60 -11.10
N SER A 410 -9.64 22.42 -9.90
CA SER A 410 -8.27 22.86 -9.57
C SER A 410 -7.23 22.24 -10.50
N ARG A 411 -7.39 20.95 -10.85
CA ARG A 411 -6.54 20.23 -11.80
C ARG A 411 -6.60 20.84 -13.21
N GLU A 412 -7.79 21.17 -13.70
CA GLU A 412 -7.96 21.86 -14.98
C GLU A 412 -7.27 23.24 -14.99
N ARG A 413 -7.51 24.06 -13.97
CA ARG A 413 -6.92 25.41 -13.87
C ARG A 413 -5.40 25.35 -13.70
N ARG A 414 -4.87 24.34 -13.02
CA ARG A 414 -3.42 24.09 -12.90
C ARG A 414 -2.81 23.72 -14.24
N ALA A 415 -3.42 22.79 -14.99
CA ALA A 415 -2.94 22.42 -16.33
C ALA A 415 -2.95 23.63 -17.29
N VAL A 416 -3.96 24.51 -17.17
CA VAL A 416 -4.01 25.78 -17.90
C VAL A 416 -2.85 26.71 -17.50
N ALA A 417 -2.55 26.84 -16.20
CA ALA A 417 -1.44 27.67 -15.73
C ALA A 417 -0.07 27.12 -16.20
N GLU A 418 0.11 25.80 -16.19
CA GLU A 418 1.30 25.13 -16.72
C GLU A 418 1.45 25.34 -18.23
N ALA A 419 0.35 25.23 -18.98
CA ALA A 419 0.32 25.54 -20.41
C ALA A 419 0.61 27.01 -20.69
N ALA A 420 0.04 27.94 -19.91
CA ALA A 420 0.32 29.37 -20.03
C ALA A 420 1.77 29.71 -19.70
N ALA A 421 2.38 29.02 -18.73
CA ALA A 421 3.80 29.16 -18.43
C ALA A 421 4.67 28.68 -19.60
N PHE A 422 4.32 27.56 -20.23
CA PHE A 422 5.01 27.06 -21.43
C PHE A 422 4.87 28.00 -22.63
N LEU A 423 3.69 28.59 -22.83
CA LEU A 423 3.40 29.52 -23.93
C LEU A 423 3.82 30.96 -23.65
N GLU A 424 4.29 31.25 -22.44
CA GLU A 424 4.63 32.60 -22.01
C GLU A 424 3.44 33.59 -22.04
N ASP A 425 2.21 33.12 -21.79
CA ASP A 425 1.00 33.96 -21.80
C ASP A 425 0.82 34.71 -20.47
N GLU A 426 1.35 35.93 -20.41
CA GLU A 426 1.30 36.78 -19.21
C GLU A 426 -0.11 37.11 -18.74
N ALA A 427 -1.10 37.23 -19.63
CA ALA A 427 -2.46 37.59 -19.26
C ALA A 427 -3.17 36.43 -18.55
N LEU A 428 -2.98 35.20 -19.04
CA LEU A 428 -3.47 34.00 -18.37
C LEU A 428 -2.75 33.76 -17.04
N LEU A 429 -1.43 33.97 -17.01
CA LEU A 429 -0.65 33.85 -15.78
C LEU A 429 -1.07 34.88 -14.73
N ALA A 430 -1.30 36.13 -15.11
CA ALA A 430 -1.77 37.18 -14.20
C ALA A 430 -3.10 36.78 -13.55
N ARG A 431 -4.06 36.27 -14.33
CA ARG A 431 -5.33 35.74 -13.81
C ARG A 431 -5.12 34.54 -12.88
N ALA A 432 -4.27 33.59 -13.26
CA ALA A 432 -4.00 32.40 -12.46
C ALA A 432 -3.25 32.73 -11.15
N SER A 433 -2.50 33.83 -11.10
CA SER A 433 -1.82 34.33 -9.89
C SER A 433 -2.77 34.82 -8.80
N GLU A 434 -4.04 35.04 -9.14
CA GLU A 434 -5.13 35.41 -8.23
C GLU A 434 -6.05 34.23 -7.90
N ASP A 435 -5.74 33.01 -8.35
CA ASP A 435 -6.54 31.82 -8.09
C ASP A 435 -6.63 31.52 -6.59
N VAL A 436 -7.79 31.02 -6.16
CA VAL A 436 -8.04 30.60 -4.78
C VAL A 436 -7.23 29.36 -4.40
N GLU A 437 -6.87 28.52 -5.38
CA GLU A 437 -6.12 27.29 -5.16
C GLU A 437 -4.61 27.57 -5.15
N PRO A 438 -3.89 27.28 -4.05
CA PRO A 438 -2.47 27.58 -3.94
C PRO A 438 -1.58 26.89 -4.98
N SER A 439 -1.95 25.70 -5.47
CA SER A 439 -1.18 25.00 -6.51
C SER A 439 -1.22 25.73 -7.85
N VAL A 440 -2.39 26.23 -8.26
CA VAL A 440 -2.58 27.01 -9.49
C VAL A 440 -1.82 28.32 -9.38
N ARG A 441 -2.02 29.02 -8.26
CA ARG A 441 -1.38 30.30 -7.97
C ARG A 441 0.15 30.21 -7.93
N ALA A 442 0.69 29.15 -7.33
CA ALA A 442 2.14 28.93 -7.26
C ALA A 442 2.77 28.74 -8.65
N VAL A 443 2.15 27.95 -9.54
CA VAL A 443 2.63 27.79 -10.93
C VAL A 443 2.69 29.13 -11.64
N ALA A 444 1.61 29.93 -11.52
CA ALA A 444 1.51 31.21 -12.19
C ALA A 444 2.52 32.24 -11.65
N LEU A 445 2.64 32.34 -10.33
CA LEU A 445 3.61 33.23 -9.68
C LEU A 445 5.04 32.88 -10.04
N ALA A 446 5.39 31.58 -10.07
CA ALA A 446 6.73 31.15 -10.46
C ALA A 446 7.07 31.56 -11.90
N ALA A 447 6.13 31.37 -12.83
CA ALA A 447 6.32 31.78 -14.21
C ALA A 447 6.45 33.30 -14.38
N LEU A 448 5.63 34.09 -13.67
CA LEU A 448 5.71 35.56 -13.72
C LEU A 448 6.98 36.10 -13.04
N ALA A 449 7.42 35.47 -11.94
CA ALA A 449 8.64 35.83 -11.23
C ALA A 449 9.88 35.58 -12.09
N ALA A 450 9.97 34.40 -12.74
CA ALA A 450 11.07 34.05 -13.64
C ALA A 450 11.22 35.04 -14.83
N ARG A 451 10.16 35.76 -15.16
CA ARG A 451 10.12 36.77 -16.23
C ARG A 451 10.32 38.20 -15.74
N GLY A 452 10.43 38.43 -14.43
CA GLY A 452 10.53 39.77 -13.85
C GLY A 452 9.29 40.64 -14.03
N VAL A 453 8.11 40.03 -14.22
CA VAL A 453 6.84 40.75 -14.46
C VAL A 453 6.17 41.18 -13.14
N LEU A 454 6.45 40.48 -12.04
CA LEU A 454 5.88 40.80 -10.73
C LEU A 454 6.47 42.09 -10.16
N SER A 455 5.61 42.96 -9.63
CA SER A 455 6.05 44.12 -8.84
C SER A 455 6.61 43.70 -7.47
N ASP A 456 7.50 44.50 -6.89
CA ASP A 456 8.05 44.22 -5.55
C ASP A 456 6.96 44.06 -4.48
N ALA A 457 5.82 44.76 -4.63
CA ALA A 457 4.70 44.63 -3.72
C ALA A 457 4.05 43.23 -3.82
N GLN A 458 3.89 42.70 -5.04
CA GLN A 458 3.38 41.35 -5.27
C GLN A 458 4.35 40.28 -4.78
N VAL A 459 5.65 40.44 -5.05
CA VAL A 459 6.69 39.54 -4.54
C VAL A 459 6.68 39.52 -3.02
N ARG A 460 6.69 40.68 -2.36
CA ARG A 460 6.60 40.76 -0.88
C ARG A 460 5.33 40.13 -0.32
N ALA A 461 4.18 40.34 -0.96
CA ALA A 461 2.92 39.75 -0.54
C ALA A 461 2.92 38.22 -0.67
N ALA A 462 3.46 37.67 -1.76
CA ALA A 462 3.59 36.23 -1.97
C ALA A 462 4.62 35.61 -1.02
N PHE A 463 5.76 36.25 -0.80
CA PHE A 463 6.79 35.80 0.15
C PHE A 463 6.30 35.83 1.60
N GLY A 464 5.37 36.73 1.95
CA GLY A 464 4.73 36.78 3.27
C GLY A 464 3.52 35.84 3.44
N HIS A 465 3.19 35.02 2.44
CA HIS A 465 1.98 34.19 2.45
C HIS A 465 2.10 32.98 3.39
N GLU A 466 0.98 32.52 3.99
CA GLU A 466 1.00 31.38 4.91
C GLU A 466 1.33 30.04 4.24
N ASP A 467 0.94 29.88 2.96
CA ASP A 467 1.16 28.65 2.19
C ASP A 467 2.59 28.60 1.62
N PRO A 468 3.37 27.54 1.91
CA PRO A 468 4.75 27.41 1.45
C PRO A 468 4.90 27.31 -0.06
N TRP A 469 3.92 26.79 -0.81
CA TRP A 469 4.02 26.75 -2.28
C TRP A 469 4.03 28.15 -2.89
N ILE A 470 3.25 29.07 -2.34
CA ILE A 470 3.19 30.45 -2.80
C ILE A 470 4.48 31.19 -2.44
N ARG A 471 5.01 30.97 -1.23
CA ARG A 471 6.31 31.55 -0.82
C ARG A 471 7.44 31.04 -1.71
N ALA A 472 7.50 29.73 -1.94
CA ALA A 472 8.54 29.10 -2.77
C ALA A 472 8.49 29.55 -4.24
N ALA A 473 7.29 29.83 -4.77
CA ALA A 473 7.09 30.24 -6.15
C ALA A 473 7.77 31.57 -6.50
N VAL A 474 7.90 32.49 -5.55
CA VAL A 474 8.47 33.83 -5.80
C VAL A 474 9.90 33.98 -5.26
N LEU A 475 10.55 32.87 -4.92
CA LEU A 475 11.95 32.90 -4.49
C LEU A 475 12.84 33.40 -5.63
N ASP A 476 13.57 34.45 -5.36
CA ASP A 476 14.72 34.91 -6.13
C ASP A 476 16.00 34.69 -5.32
N THR A 477 17.15 35.02 -5.90
CA THR A 477 18.46 34.82 -5.25
C THR A 477 18.60 35.63 -3.95
N ASP A 478 18.01 36.82 -3.88
CA ASP A 478 18.11 37.73 -2.74
C ASP A 478 17.28 37.23 -1.55
N SER A 479 16.03 36.85 -1.81
CA SER A 479 15.08 36.32 -0.82
C SER A 479 15.41 34.89 -0.41
N ALA A 480 16.01 34.08 -1.29
CA ALA A 480 16.42 32.70 -0.99
C ALA A 480 17.38 32.63 0.20
N ARG A 481 18.29 33.60 0.33
CA ARG A 481 19.17 33.68 1.50
C ARG A 481 18.35 33.80 2.79
N ALA A 482 17.47 34.79 2.89
CA ALA A 482 16.65 35.02 4.08
C ALA A 482 15.72 33.82 4.39
N ALA A 483 15.17 33.19 3.34
CA ALA A 483 14.32 32.01 3.45
C ALA A 483 15.08 30.81 4.04
N CYS A 484 16.31 30.54 3.60
CA CYS A 484 17.14 29.46 4.14
C CYS A 484 17.31 29.55 5.66
N GLU A 485 17.48 30.76 6.19
CA GLU A 485 17.73 31.00 7.62
C GLU A 485 16.44 30.91 8.45
N SER A 486 15.37 31.52 7.96
CA SER A 486 14.24 31.94 8.81
C SER A 486 12.88 31.36 8.44
N ASP A 487 12.68 30.77 7.25
CA ASP A 487 11.34 30.30 6.85
C ASP A 487 10.84 29.17 7.77
N PRO A 488 9.59 29.19 8.25
CA PRO A 488 9.08 28.14 9.14
C PRO A 488 8.85 26.79 8.44
N ASP A 489 8.85 26.74 7.10
CA ASP A 489 8.60 25.54 6.32
C ASP A 489 9.88 25.03 5.64
N LEU A 490 10.16 23.74 5.80
CA LEU A 490 11.37 23.10 5.27
C LEU A 490 11.37 23.00 3.75
N SER A 491 10.21 22.90 3.11
CA SER A 491 10.13 22.81 1.66
C SER A 491 10.56 24.12 1.01
N VAL A 492 10.22 25.28 1.61
CA VAL A 492 10.70 26.60 1.16
C VAL A 492 12.20 26.73 1.39
N ARG A 493 12.72 26.29 2.54
CA ARG A 493 14.17 26.29 2.81
C ARG A 493 14.94 25.43 1.79
N ARG A 494 14.42 24.25 1.44
CA ARG A 494 15.01 23.38 0.40
C ARG A 494 14.98 24.06 -0.97
N ALA A 495 13.85 24.65 -1.36
CA ALA A 495 13.72 25.38 -2.62
C ALA A 495 14.72 26.54 -2.71
N ALA A 496 14.85 27.31 -1.62
CA ALA A 496 15.80 28.41 -1.52
C ALA A 496 17.26 27.93 -1.65
N MET A 497 17.65 26.87 -0.93
CA MET A 497 18.99 26.30 -1.05
C MET A 497 19.25 25.73 -2.45
N ALA A 498 18.25 25.11 -3.07
CA ALA A 498 18.37 24.63 -4.45
C ALA A 498 18.65 25.78 -5.44
N LEU A 499 17.93 26.90 -5.29
CA LEU A 499 18.09 28.08 -6.12
C LEU A 499 19.48 28.71 -6.00
N LEU A 500 20.01 28.82 -4.76
CA LEU A 500 21.36 29.31 -4.51
C LEU A 500 22.42 28.39 -5.13
N VAL A 501 22.22 27.07 -5.05
CA VAL A 501 23.14 26.09 -5.66
C VAL A 501 23.12 26.19 -7.20
N SER A 502 21.96 26.38 -7.82
CA SER A 502 21.87 26.48 -9.28
C SER A 502 22.49 27.76 -9.83
N HIS A 503 22.43 28.87 -9.08
CA HIS A 503 22.97 30.18 -9.49
C HIS A 503 24.31 30.52 -8.82
N ARG A 504 25.01 29.54 -8.24
CA ARG A 504 26.27 29.75 -7.50
C ARG A 504 27.40 30.43 -8.28
N HIS A 505 27.35 30.44 -9.60
CA HIS A 505 28.36 31.08 -10.44
C HIS A 505 28.05 32.56 -10.73
N GLU A 506 26.82 32.98 -10.47
CA GLU A 506 26.31 34.33 -10.75
C GLU A 506 26.27 35.20 -9.48
N LEU A 507 26.33 34.58 -8.30
CA LEU A 507 26.18 35.25 -7.01
C LEU A 507 27.52 35.68 -6.39
N PRO A 508 27.56 36.80 -5.64
CA PRO A 508 28.75 37.21 -4.91
C PRO A 508 29.21 36.14 -3.91
N LEU A 509 30.51 35.85 -3.90
CA LEU A 509 31.11 34.83 -3.03
C LEU A 509 30.72 35.01 -1.56
N GLN A 510 30.69 36.26 -1.07
CA GLN A 510 30.36 36.59 0.31
C GLN A 510 28.91 36.21 0.67
N GLU A 511 27.98 36.32 -0.28
CA GLU A 511 26.58 35.99 -0.06
C GLU A 511 26.35 34.49 -0.05
N LEU A 512 26.96 33.78 -1.01
CA LEU A 512 26.95 32.31 -1.04
C LEU A 512 27.54 31.71 0.23
N ARG A 513 28.67 32.26 0.67
CA ARG A 513 29.31 31.87 1.91
C ARG A 513 28.39 32.07 3.11
N SER A 514 27.75 33.23 3.24
CA SER A 514 26.83 33.50 4.34
C SER A 514 25.69 32.48 4.38
N ALA A 515 25.05 32.23 3.23
CA ALA A 515 23.99 31.24 3.12
C ALA A 515 24.46 29.80 3.40
N ALA A 516 25.66 29.44 2.94
CA ALA A 516 26.26 28.12 3.17
C ALA A 516 26.61 27.91 4.65
N LEU A 517 27.15 28.92 5.33
CA LEU A 517 27.42 28.87 6.76
C LEU A 517 26.12 28.70 7.56
N THR A 518 25.05 29.42 7.22
CA THR A 518 23.74 29.23 7.86
C THR A 518 23.17 27.84 7.54
N GLY A 519 23.23 27.42 6.28
CA GLY A 519 22.76 26.11 5.82
C GLY A 519 23.48 24.93 6.48
N SER A 520 24.77 25.08 6.79
CA SER A 520 25.57 24.06 7.50
C SER A 520 25.04 23.71 8.89
N ARG A 521 24.23 24.61 9.49
CA ARG A 521 23.62 24.45 10.82
C ARG A 521 22.14 24.06 10.73
N SER A 522 21.61 23.83 9.52
CA SER A 522 20.21 23.44 9.31
C SER A 522 19.90 22.10 9.97
N PRO A 523 18.71 21.90 10.57
CA PRO A 523 18.30 20.58 11.06
C PRO A 523 18.09 19.58 9.92
N ASP A 524 17.86 20.05 8.69
CA ASP A 524 17.67 19.20 7.50
C ASP A 524 19.02 18.76 6.88
N PRO A 525 19.32 17.44 6.86
CA PRO A 525 20.55 16.91 6.28
C PRO A 525 20.73 17.26 4.80
N TRP A 526 19.66 17.38 4.03
CA TRP A 526 19.76 17.73 2.60
C TRP A 526 20.30 19.14 2.42
N ILE A 527 19.81 20.10 3.22
CA ILE A 527 20.30 21.49 3.20
C ILE A 527 21.76 21.53 3.64
N ARG A 528 22.13 20.81 4.71
CA ARG A 528 23.54 20.74 5.16
C ARG A 528 24.47 20.18 4.09
N ALA A 529 24.06 19.13 3.38
CA ALA A 529 24.85 18.54 2.30
C ALA A 529 25.03 19.52 1.12
N ARG A 530 23.99 20.26 0.74
CA ARG A 530 24.07 21.28 -0.32
C ARG A 530 24.91 22.48 0.10
N ALA A 531 24.78 22.91 1.36
CA ALA A 531 25.60 23.95 1.94
C ALA A 531 27.08 23.57 1.95
N ALA A 532 27.42 22.31 2.26
CA ALA A 532 28.79 21.81 2.21
C ALA A 532 29.44 22.06 0.84
N GLY A 533 28.70 21.79 -0.24
CA GLY A 533 29.17 22.00 -1.62
C GLY A 533 29.30 23.46 -2.06
N LEU A 534 28.81 24.42 -1.26
CA LEU A 534 28.99 25.86 -1.48
C LEU A 534 30.14 26.46 -0.67
N LEU A 535 30.62 25.77 0.37
CA LEU A 535 31.73 26.22 1.20
C LEU A 535 33.07 26.00 0.50
N GLN A 536 34.06 26.84 0.82
CA GLN A 536 35.42 26.70 0.31
C GLN A 536 36.40 26.30 1.41
N ALA A 537 37.10 25.18 1.21
CA ALA A 537 38.16 24.75 2.13
C ALA A 537 39.36 25.72 2.13
N GLU A 538 39.62 26.39 0.99
CA GLU A 538 40.65 27.43 0.85
C GLU A 538 40.16 28.84 1.22
N GLY A 539 38.89 29.00 1.57
CA GLY A 539 38.25 30.28 1.90
C GLY A 539 38.62 30.83 3.29
N GLU A 540 37.67 31.37 4.04
CA GLU A 540 37.99 31.84 5.40
C GLU A 540 38.04 30.70 6.43
N GLN A 541 38.59 30.99 7.61
CA GLN A 541 38.69 30.01 8.70
C GLN A 541 37.33 29.44 9.13
N GLU A 542 36.27 30.25 9.05
CA GLU A 542 34.91 29.84 9.44
C GLU A 542 34.32 28.78 8.50
N GLU A 543 34.61 28.85 7.20
CA GLU A 543 34.15 27.87 6.20
C GLU A 543 34.83 26.53 6.38
N LEU A 544 36.16 26.54 6.57
CA LEU A 544 36.91 25.33 6.90
C LEU A 544 36.41 24.71 8.20
N SER A 545 36.13 25.53 9.22
CA SER A 545 35.55 25.05 10.48
C SER A 545 34.18 24.40 10.29
N ALA A 546 33.32 24.99 9.45
CA ALA A 546 32.02 24.42 9.12
C ALA A 546 32.14 23.10 8.35
N LEU A 547 33.02 23.01 7.34
CA LEU A 547 33.30 21.78 6.60
C LEU A 547 33.79 20.65 7.52
N LEU A 548 34.67 20.98 8.46
CA LEU A 548 35.18 20.02 9.45
C LEU A 548 34.08 19.52 10.40
N LEU A 549 33.14 20.37 10.81
CA LEU A 549 31.98 19.94 11.59
C LEU A 549 31.05 19.05 10.75
N LEU A 550 30.80 19.42 9.50
CA LEU A 550 29.97 18.64 8.57
C LEU A 550 30.58 17.27 8.24
N SER A 551 31.92 17.12 8.24
CA SER A 551 32.54 15.81 8.08
C SER A 551 32.33 14.87 9.28
N LEU A 552 31.91 15.41 10.43
CA LEU A 552 31.50 14.64 11.62
C LEU A 552 29.98 14.41 11.70
N ASP A 553 29.20 14.84 10.68
CA ASP A 553 27.74 14.75 10.71
C ASP A 553 27.25 13.30 10.84
N THR A 554 26.08 13.09 11.45
CA THR A 554 25.49 11.75 11.59
C THR A 554 24.97 11.21 10.25
N SER A 555 24.59 12.09 9.32
CA SER A 555 24.13 11.73 7.98
C SER A 555 25.30 11.39 7.04
N PRO A 556 25.31 10.19 6.43
CA PRO A 556 26.34 9.82 5.46
C PRO A 556 26.44 10.76 4.26
N MET A 557 25.31 11.27 3.75
CA MET A 557 25.29 12.20 2.61
C MET A 557 26.01 13.51 2.95
N VAL A 558 25.81 14.05 4.15
CA VAL A 558 26.45 15.29 4.60
C VAL A 558 27.96 15.09 4.73
N ARG A 559 28.39 13.98 5.36
CA ARG A 559 29.81 13.65 5.49
C ARG A 559 30.49 13.51 4.13
N ALA A 560 29.85 12.83 3.18
CA ALA A 560 30.39 12.64 1.84
C ALA A 560 30.52 13.97 1.08
N ALA A 561 29.52 14.85 1.19
CA ALA A 561 29.58 16.18 0.57
C ALA A 561 30.72 17.04 1.15
N ALA A 562 30.88 17.06 2.47
CA ALA A 562 31.98 17.79 3.12
C ALA A 562 33.36 17.19 2.79
N ALA A 563 33.47 15.86 2.81
CA ALA A 563 34.70 15.15 2.47
C ALA A 563 35.14 15.46 1.03
N SER A 564 34.21 15.46 0.07
CA SER A 564 34.52 15.79 -1.33
C SER A 564 35.14 17.18 -1.49
N VAL A 565 34.70 18.17 -0.71
CA VAL A 565 35.24 19.54 -0.76
C VAL A 565 36.60 19.60 -0.09
N LEU A 566 36.78 18.93 1.06
CA LEU A 566 38.05 18.87 1.77
C LEU A 566 39.12 18.13 0.95
N GLU A 567 38.80 17.00 0.34
CA GLU A 567 39.72 16.22 -0.49
C GLU A 567 40.18 16.95 -1.75
N ALA A 568 39.33 17.82 -2.31
CA ALA A 568 39.67 18.64 -3.47
C ALA A 568 40.63 19.79 -3.15
N CYS A 569 40.87 20.10 -1.87
CA CYS A 569 41.73 21.19 -1.42
C CYS A 569 43.21 20.77 -1.41
N ALA A 570 43.99 21.31 -2.35
CA ALA A 570 45.42 20.99 -2.46
C ALA A 570 46.24 21.47 -1.25
N THR A 571 45.83 22.59 -0.63
CA THR A 571 46.51 23.22 0.51
C THR A 571 45.95 22.79 1.87
N LEU A 572 45.13 21.73 1.91
CA LEU A 572 44.39 21.33 3.12
C LEU A 572 45.31 21.13 4.34
N ASP A 573 46.42 20.41 4.19
CA ASP A 573 47.29 20.05 5.31
C ASP A 573 47.95 21.28 5.95
N GLU A 574 48.42 22.23 5.14
CA GLU A 574 49.00 23.51 5.59
C GLU A 574 47.96 24.33 6.36
N ARG A 575 46.74 24.36 5.83
CA ARG A 575 45.61 25.05 6.44
C ARG A 575 45.17 24.45 7.76
N LEU A 576 45.09 23.13 7.86
CA LEU A 576 44.74 22.43 9.10
C LEU A 576 45.83 22.63 10.17
N ALA A 577 47.11 22.60 9.77
CA ALA A 577 48.22 22.90 10.67
C ALA A 577 48.16 24.35 11.20
N GLY A 578 47.90 25.32 10.31
CA GLY A 578 47.69 26.72 10.70
C GLY A 578 46.47 26.91 11.60
N LEU A 579 45.39 26.16 11.38
CA LEU A 579 44.18 26.19 12.22
C LEU A 579 44.45 25.67 13.63
N LEU A 580 45.22 24.59 13.76
CA LEU A 580 45.51 23.94 15.05
C LEU A 580 46.52 24.70 15.91
N HIS A 581 47.47 25.39 15.27
CA HIS A 581 48.64 26.02 15.92
C HIS A 581 48.74 27.54 15.75
N GLY A 582 47.72 28.19 15.17
CA GLY A 582 47.71 29.65 14.91
C GLY A 582 47.46 30.51 16.16
N PRO A 583 47.84 31.80 16.15
CA PRO A 583 47.70 32.69 17.30
C PRO A 583 46.25 33.14 17.52
N GLY A 584 45.69 32.82 18.70
CA GLY A 584 44.57 33.54 19.32
C GLY A 584 43.18 33.29 18.73
N ARG A 585 42.55 32.17 19.11
CA ARG A 585 41.11 31.94 19.34
C ARG A 585 40.95 30.50 19.84
N GLU A 586 40.32 30.28 21.00
CA GLU A 586 39.97 28.92 21.45
C GLU A 586 39.11 28.23 20.38
N LEU A 587 39.60 27.11 19.83
CA LEU A 587 38.82 26.27 18.91
C LEU A 587 37.97 25.27 19.69
N ALA A 588 36.73 25.06 19.25
CA ALA A 588 35.87 24.00 19.79
C ALA A 588 36.51 22.61 19.61
N GLU A 589 36.33 21.74 20.60
CA GLU A 589 36.94 20.40 20.63
C GLU A 589 36.58 19.56 19.39
N GLU A 590 35.33 19.67 18.91
CA GLU A 590 34.86 18.96 17.71
C GLU A 590 35.64 19.34 16.45
N ILE A 591 35.98 20.62 16.31
CA ILE A 591 36.75 21.11 15.15
C ILE A 591 38.18 20.58 15.23
N ARG A 592 38.80 20.59 16.43
CA ARG A 592 40.16 20.03 16.61
C ARG A 592 40.18 18.52 16.31
N VAL A 593 39.19 17.77 16.82
CA VAL A 593 39.01 16.34 16.54
C VAL A 593 38.93 16.07 15.04
N SER A 594 38.08 16.82 14.32
CA SER A 594 37.95 16.68 12.87
C SER A 594 39.22 17.08 12.12
N ALA A 595 39.84 18.20 12.50
CA ALA A 595 41.07 18.71 11.89
C ALA A 595 42.22 17.70 12.00
N TYR A 596 42.42 17.09 13.18
CA TYR A 596 43.41 16.03 13.34
C TYR A 596 43.06 14.77 12.54
N THR A 597 41.78 14.40 12.47
CA THR A 597 41.33 13.25 11.65
C THR A 597 41.71 13.45 10.19
N TRP A 598 41.48 14.65 9.65
CA TRP A 598 41.85 14.99 8.27
C TRP A 598 43.35 15.13 8.09
N LEU A 599 44.06 15.83 8.98
CA LEU A 599 45.51 16.06 8.88
C LEU A 599 46.33 14.76 8.94
N LEU A 600 45.81 13.75 9.64
CA LEU A 600 46.47 12.46 9.84
C LEU A 600 45.96 11.36 8.89
N ARG A 601 45.06 11.69 7.95
CA ARG A 601 44.34 10.72 7.10
C ARG A 601 45.22 9.78 6.26
N GLN A 602 46.40 10.24 5.84
CA GLN A 602 47.32 9.47 4.98
C GLN A 602 48.12 8.42 5.75
N ALA A 603 48.16 8.51 7.08
CA ALA A 603 48.89 7.61 7.96
C ALA A 603 50.37 7.34 7.56
N ASP A 604 51.02 8.34 6.94
CA ASP A 604 52.42 8.27 6.52
C ASP A 604 53.39 8.75 7.61
N GLY A 605 54.69 8.75 7.32
CA GLY A 605 55.72 9.17 8.28
C GLY A 605 55.57 10.62 8.76
N SER A 606 55.16 11.54 7.88
CA SER A 606 54.97 12.95 8.25
C SER A 606 53.73 13.14 9.13
N ALA A 607 52.65 12.43 8.84
CA ALA A 607 51.48 12.35 9.70
C ALA A 607 51.83 11.75 11.07
N PHE A 608 52.67 10.72 11.12
CA PHE A 608 53.12 10.12 12.38
C PHE A 608 53.91 11.09 13.25
N GLU A 609 54.82 11.88 12.66
CA GLU A 609 55.54 12.93 13.38
C GLU A 609 54.59 13.99 13.96
N ARG A 610 53.61 14.44 13.17
CA ARG A 610 52.58 15.38 13.63
C ARG A 610 51.73 14.81 14.77
N LEU A 611 51.34 13.54 14.71
CA LEU A 611 50.62 12.85 15.79
C LEU A 611 51.45 12.81 17.08
N CYS A 612 52.73 12.46 16.99
CA CYS A 612 53.62 12.42 18.15
C CYS A 612 53.79 13.80 18.80
N ALA A 613 53.91 14.85 17.98
CA ALA A 613 53.98 16.22 18.47
C ALA A 613 52.69 16.63 19.21
N ALA A 614 51.52 16.35 18.62
CA ALA A 614 50.22 16.67 19.20
C ALA A 614 49.97 15.93 20.52
N LEU A 615 50.31 14.64 20.62
CA LEU A 615 50.15 13.86 21.86
C LEU A 615 51.09 14.30 22.99
N ARG A 616 52.20 14.97 22.66
CA ARG A 616 53.13 15.53 23.64
C ARG A 616 52.75 16.94 24.09
N ASP A 617 51.82 17.59 23.38
CA ASP A 617 51.28 18.88 23.76
C ASP A 617 50.25 18.74 24.89
N SER A 618 50.62 19.16 26.10
CA SER A 618 49.74 19.12 27.27
C SER A 618 48.67 20.22 27.30
N SER A 619 48.66 21.12 26.31
CA SER A 619 47.65 22.17 26.19
C SER A 619 46.36 21.71 25.49
N GLU A 620 46.35 20.51 24.90
CA GLU A 620 45.16 19.94 24.24
C GLU A 620 44.05 19.56 25.24
N PRO A 621 42.77 19.81 24.91
CA PRO A 621 41.64 19.34 25.72
C PRO A 621 41.60 17.80 25.82
N ALA A 622 41.12 17.29 26.95
CA ALA A 622 41.11 15.85 27.25
C ALA A 622 40.42 15.00 26.18
N ARG A 623 39.33 15.51 25.58
CA ARG A 623 38.62 14.82 24.49
C ARG A 623 39.46 14.73 23.21
N VAL A 624 40.21 15.78 22.88
CA VAL A 624 41.10 15.82 21.72
C VAL A 624 42.29 14.88 21.93
N ALA A 625 42.89 14.90 23.13
CA ALA A 625 43.95 13.96 23.51
C ALA A 625 43.48 12.49 23.39
N SER A 626 42.28 12.18 23.91
CA SER A 626 41.69 10.83 23.79
C SER A 626 41.46 10.42 22.34
N HIS A 627 41.04 11.36 21.48
CA HIS A 627 40.86 11.10 20.05
C HIS A 627 42.20 10.88 19.32
N LEU A 628 43.22 11.68 19.64
CA LEU A 628 44.59 11.49 19.13
C LEU A 628 45.16 10.13 19.54
N GLU A 629 44.94 9.71 20.78
CA GLU A 629 45.28 8.36 21.24
C GLU A 629 44.54 7.31 20.41
N ALA A 630 43.24 7.49 20.11
CA ALA A 630 42.50 6.57 19.24
C ALA A 630 43.07 6.52 17.81
N LEU A 631 43.51 7.65 17.24
CA LEU A 631 44.10 7.71 15.90
C LEU A 631 45.44 6.97 15.78
N THR A 632 46.14 6.69 16.88
CA THR A 632 47.33 5.81 16.88
C THR A 632 47.06 4.40 16.35
N LEU A 633 45.79 3.97 16.33
CA LEU A 633 45.38 2.67 15.77
C LEU A 633 45.42 2.63 14.24
N VAL A 634 45.41 3.78 13.56
CA VAL A 634 45.45 3.88 12.10
C VAL A 634 46.89 3.67 11.57
N PHE A 635 47.90 3.91 12.41
CA PHE A 635 49.31 3.79 12.05
C PHE A 635 49.85 2.36 12.27
N PRO A 636 50.76 1.87 11.39
CA PRO A 636 51.43 0.58 11.55
C PRO A 636 52.21 0.48 12.87
N GLU A 637 52.33 -0.73 13.44
CA GLU A 637 53.10 -0.95 14.69
C GLU A 637 54.58 -0.53 14.56
N GLU A 638 55.15 -0.70 13.38
CA GLU A 638 56.53 -0.38 13.05
C GLU A 638 56.86 1.10 13.25
N SER A 639 55.89 2.00 12.99
CA SER A 639 56.06 3.45 13.18
C SER A 639 56.41 3.80 14.63
N PHE A 640 55.94 3.02 15.60
CA PHE A 640 56.13 3.28 17.03
C PHE A 640 57.50 2.85 17.57
N ALA A 641 58.31 2.13 16.78
CA ALA A 641 59.69 1.82 17.16
C ALA A 641 60.51 3.11 17.39
N ALA A 642 60.20 4.19 16.68
CA ALA A 642 60.84 5.50 16.79
C ALA A 642 60.28 6.39 17.93
N ALA A 643 59.14 6.02 18.53
CA ALA A 643 58.47 6.79 19.59
C ALA A 643 57.81 5.85 20.64
N PRO A 644 58.62 5.12 21.44
CA PRO A 644 58.12 4.12 22.37
C PRO A 644 57.25 4.70 23.50
N ASP A 645 57.46 5.97 23.87
CA ASP A 645 56.62 6.71 24.83
C ASP A 645 55.17 6.87 24.33
N ILE A 646 55.00 7.11 23.03
CA ILE A 646 53.69 7.20 22.37
C ILE A 646 53.11 5.79 22.15
N GLY A 647 53.95 4.81 21.83
CA GLY A 647 53.57 3.40 21.75
C GLY A 647 52.93 2.86 23.04
N GLN A 648 53.37 3.34 24.21
CA GLN A 648 52.78 2.99 25.51
C GLN A 648 51.40 3.63 25.76
N ARG A 649 51.10 4.76 25.09
CA ARG A 649 49.80 5.44 25.15
C ARG A 649 48.79 4.92 24.13
N ARG A 650 49.21 4.04 23.21
CA ARG A 650 48.27 3.36 22.32
C ARG A 650 47.16 2.77 23.16
N PRO A 651 45.88 3.02 22.83
CA PRO A 651 44.78 2.31 23.44
C PRO A 651 45.10 0.84 23.28
N SER A 652 45.39 0.16 24.40
CA SER A 652 45.46 -1.28 24.40
C SER A 652 44.12 -1.71 23.85
N ARG A 653 44.14 -2.31 22.65
CA ARG A 653 42.95 -2.87 22.00
C ARG A 653 42.17 -3.48 23.14
N PRO A 654 40.96 -3.00 23.48
CA PRO A 654 40.26 -3.62 24.58
C PRO A 654 40.20 -5.09 24.18
N GLN A 655 40.91 -5.96 24.93
CA GLN A 655 40.33 -7.26 25.16
C GLN A 655 38.95 -6.87 25.61
N ARG A 656 37.94 -7.24 24.83
CA ARG A 656 36.61 -7.35 25.40
C ARG A 656 36.75 -8.34 26.54
N ALA A 657 37.13 -7.85 27.73
CA ALA A 657 36.52 -8.31 28.94
C ALA A 657 35.03 -8.14 28.65
N ARG A 658 34.38 -9.25 28.37
CA ARG A 658 32.92 -9.34 28.29
C ARG A 658 32.43 -9.09 29.73
N THR A 659 32.44 -7.83 30.15
CA THR A 659 31.93 -7.36 31.44
C THR A 659 30.80 -6.35 31.28
N GLY A 660 30.24 -6.21 30.08
CA GLY A 660 28.78 -6.30 30.00
C GLY A 660 28.41 -7.77 30.17
N PRO A 661 27.24 -8.13 30.72
CA PRO A 661 26.87 -9.52 30.90
C PRO A 661 27.21 -10.22 29.60
N VAL A 662 27.99 -11.30 29.70
CA VAL A 662 27.93 -12.33 28.69
C VAL A 662 26.44 -12.66 28.64
N ARG A 663 25.72 -11.99 27.73
CA ARG A 663 24.80 -12.71 26.90
C ARG A 663 25.73 -13.75 26.28
N THR A 664 25.81 -14.87 26.98
CA THR A 664 25.63 -16.16 26.37
C THR A 664 24.75 -15.88 25.15
N ALA A 665 25.13 -16.36 23.96
CA ALA A 665 24.07 -16.70 23.02
C ALA A 665 23.03 -17.33 23.91
N PRO A 666 21.84 -16.69 24.12
CA PRO A 666 21.02 -17.03 25.26
C PRO A 666 20.99 -18.53 25.18
N GLU A 667 21.45 -19.22 26.24
CA GLU A 667 21.16 -20.64 26.36
C GLU A 667 19.70 -20.68 25.98
N SER A 668 19.43 -21.26 24.80
CA SER A 668 18.27 -20.91 24.01
C SER A 668 17.12 -20.87 25.00
N PRO A 669 16.40 -19.73 25.17
CA PRO A 669 15.35 -19.71 26.16
C PRO A 669 14.52 -20.96 25.87
N PRO A 670 14.26 -21.85 26.84
CA PRO A 670 13.53 -23.08 26.58
C PRO A 670 12.06 -22.69 26.35
N HIS A 671 11.79 -22.05 25.22
CA HIS A 671 10.52 -21.43 24.89
C HIS A 671 10.25 -21.66 23.41
N THR A 672 10.14 -22.94 23.04
CA THR A 672 9.02 -23.39 22.20
C THR A 672 8.76 -24.85 22.53
N SER A 673 7.62 -25.16 23.15
CA SER A 673 7.09 -26.51 23.09
C SER A 673 6.56 -26.72 21.67
N LEU A 674 7.46 -27.04 20.73
CA LEU A 674 7.05 -27.49 19.40
C LEU A 674 5.98 -28.57 19.57
N ARG A 675 4.87 -28.42 18.85
CA ARG A 675 3.70 -29.27 18.99
C ARG A 675 3.74 -30.35 17.92
N PRO A 676 3.48 -31.62 18.24
CA PRO A 676 3.38 -32.66 17.22
C PRO A 676 2.22 -32.35 16.29
N LEU A 677 2.44 -32.41 14.99
CA LEU A 677 1.39 -32.29 13.99
C LEU A 677 0.77 -33.67 13.76
N GLY A 678 -0.11 -34.09 14.67
CA GLY A 678 -0.71 -35.43 14.65
C GLY A 678 0.36 -36.53 14.68
N ARG A 679 0.18 -37.60 13.91
CA ARG A 679 1.13 -38.72 13.76
C ARG A 679 2.05 -38.58 12.53
N THR A 680 2.22 -37.36 12.02
CA THR A 680 3.08 -37.10 10.84
C THR A 680 4.57 -37.23 11.12
N GLY A 681 4.99 -37.19 12.39
CA GLY A 681 6.40 -37.09 12.80
C GLY A 681 6.97 -35.67 12.65
N LEU A 682 6.16 -34.68 12.24
CA LEU A 682 6.54 -33.27 12.19
C LEU A 682 6.18 -32.59 13.51
N SER A 683 7.01 -31.63 13.91
CA SER A 683 6.72 -30.73 15.04
C SER A 683 6.69 -29.29 14.55
N VAL A 684 5.61 -28.58 14.88
CA VAL A 684 5.33 -27.21 14.43
C VAL A 684 5.29 -26.24 15.60
N SER A 685 5.71 -25.01 15.37
CA SER A 685 5.46 -23.89 16.26
C SER A 685 3.95 -23.67 16.40
N PRO A 686 3.46 -23.14 17.54
CA PRO A 686 2.05 -22.83 17.73
C PRO A 686 1.43 -21.95 16.62
N LEU A 687 2.26 -21.18 15.92
CA LEU A 687 1.87 -20.36 14.78
C LEU A 687 2.46 -20.89 13.47
N VAL A 688 1.66 -20.86 12.42
CA VAL A 688 2.06 -21.01 11.02
C VAL A 688 2.02 -19.63 10.36
N LEU A 689 3.17 -19.06 10.02
CA LEU A 689 3.26 -17.70 9.50
C LEU A 689 3.01 -17.66 7.98
N SER A 690 2.02 -16.87 7.56
CA SER A 690 1.64 -16.69 6.15
C SER A 690 2.44 -15.60 5.45
N GLY A 691 2.79 -15.82 4.18
CA GLY A 691 3.40 -14.83 3.30
C GLY A 691 2.42 -13.86 2.62
N ALA A 692 1.11 -13.96 2.89
CA ALA A 692 0.04 -13.28 2.15
C ALA A 692 0.16 -11.75 2.06
N HIS A 693 0.71 -11.10 3.09
CA HIS A 693 0.85 -9.64 3.15
C HIS A 693 2.25 -9.13 2.81
N GLY A 694 3.13 -10.00 2.31
CA GLY A 694 4.46 -9.57 1.84
C GLY A 694 5.34 -8.98 2.93
N LEU A 695 5.32 -9.54 4.16
CA LEU A 695 6.20 -9.11 5.24
C LEU A 695 7.67 -9.05 4.75
N PRO A 696 8.40 -7.96 5.07
CA PRO A 696 9.80 -7.85 4.71
C PRO A 696 10.63 -9.03 5.23
N ALA A 697 11.67 -9.41 4.48
CA ALA A 697 12.54 -10.54 4.85
C ALA A 697 13.14 -10.43 6.28
N ARG A 698 13.40 -9.20 6.77
CA ARG A 698 13.86 -8.97 8.15
C ARG A 698 12.84 -9.44 9.20
N SER A 699 11.55 -9.18 8.97
CA SER A 699 10.47 -9.56 9.89
C SER A 699 10.27 -11.08 9.88
N LEU A 700 10.42 -11.72 8.73
CA LEU A 700 10.37 -13.18 8.62
C LEU A 700 11.55 -13.85 9.36
N ALA A 701 12.74 -13.24 9.29
CA ALA A 701 13.91 -13.71 10.03
C ALA A 701 13.73 -13.57 11.54
N GLU A 702 13.24 -12.42 12.01
CA GLU A 702 12.91 -12.19 13.42
C GLU A 702 11.87 -13.19 13.95
N ALA A 703 10.81 -13.46 13.19
CA ALA A 703 9.82 -14.46 13.57
C ALA A 703 10.45 -15.85 13.75
N HIS A 704 11.38 -16.20 12.86
CA HIS A 704 12.11 -17.45 12.95
C HIS A 704 13.04 -17.51 14.16
N GLU A 705 13.79 -16.44 14.42
CA GLU A 705 14.65 -16.29 15.59
C GLU A 705 13.85 -16.35 16.90
N ALA A 706 12.60 -15.86 16.90
CA ALA A 706 11.67 -15.98 18.03
C ALA A 706 11.12 -17.40 18.23
N GLY A 707 11.36 -18.34 17.31
CA GLY A 707 10.96 -19.75 17.43
C GLY A 707 9.83 -20.19 16.49
N VAL A 708 9.39 -19.35 15.55
CA VAL A 708 8.47 -19.80 14.48
C VAL A 708 9.23 -20.70 13.51
N ASN A 709 8.75 -21.93 13.33
CA ASN A 709 9.33 -22.86 12.37
C ASN A 709 8.38 -23.23 11.23
N ALA A 710 7.09 -22.92 11.33
CA ALA A 710 6.10 -23.26 10.32
C ALA A 710 5.69 -22.05 9.46
N PHE A 711 5.72 -22.21 8.13
CA PHE A 711 5.44 -21.13 7.18
C PHE A 711 4.43 -21.59 6.13
N PHE A 712 3.35 -20.81 5.95
CA PHE A 712 2.35 -21.03 4.91
C PHE A 712 2.75 -20.28 3.64
N TRP A 713 3.03 -21.05 2.59
CA TRP A 713 3.68 -20.56 1.37
C TRP A 713 2.82 -20.78 0.12
N GLU A 714 2.81 -19.77 -0.75
CA GLU A 714 2.29 -19.83 -2.12
C GLU A 714 3.35 -19.29 -3.11
N PRO A 715 3.31 -19.72 -4.38
CA PRO A 715 4.25 -19.26 -5.41
C PRO A 715 4.37 -17.73 -5.55
N ARG A 716 3.29 -16.99 -5.28
CA ARG A 716 3.23 -15.53 -5.38
C ARG A 716 3.87 -14.79 -4.19
N TYR A 717 4.20 -15.48 -3.09
CA TYR A 717 4.74 -14.85 -1.89
C TYR A 717 6.25 -14.61 -2.05
N LEU A 718 6.60 -13.55 -2.78
CA LEU A 718 7.98 -13.27 -3.19
C LEU A 718 8.94 -13.09 -2.00
N GLU A 719 8.57 -12.30 -0.99
CA GLU A 719 9.43 -12.10 0.19
C GLU A 719 9.64 -13.37 0.99
N LEU A 720 8.58 -14.16 1.21
CA LEU A 720 8.68 -15.45 1.88
C LEU A 720 9.53 -16.44 1.07
N THR A 721 9.39 -16.43 -0.25
CA THR A 721 10.22 -17.25 -1.16
C THR A 721 11.68 -16.87 -1.06
N ARG A 722 12.02 -15.58 -1.01
CA ARG A 722 13.40 -15.11 -0.83
C ARG A 722 13.94 -15.51 0.54
N PHE A 723 13.15 -15.35 1.60
CA PHE A 723 13.52 -15.76 2.96
C PHE A 723 13.86 -17.26 3.02
N LEU A 724 12.96 -18.12 2.53
CA LEU A 724 13.14 -19.58 2.51
C LEU A 724 14.33 -20.03 1.64
N ARG A 725 14.80 -19.19 0.71
CA ARG A 725 15.97 -19.44 -0.16
C ARG A 725 17.27 -18.84 0.33
N SER A 726 17.24 -17.96 1.33
CA SER A 726 18.35 -17.07 1.65
C SER A 726 19.59 -17.76 2.22
N GLY A 727 19.54 -19.07 2.50
CA GLY A 727 20.65 -19.87 3.05
C GLY A 727 21.04 -19.50 4.50
N ARG A 728 20.52 -18.38 5.02
CA ARG A 728 20.68 -17.93 6.41
C ARG A 728 19.93 -18.80 7.41
N THR A 729 18.92 -19.52 6.96
CA THR A 729 18.14 -20.49 7.73
C THR A 729 18.45 -21.90 7.25
N ARG A 730 18.79 -22.81 8.18
CA ARG A 730 18.90 -24.24 7.84
C ARG A 730 17.50 -24.75 7.51
N ARG A 731 17.38 -25.47 6.38
CA ARG A 731 16.12 -26.11 5.98
C ARG A 731 15.65 -27.13 7.02
N ASP A 732 16.61 -27.74 7.72
CA ASP A 732 16.39 -28.65 8.85
C ASP A 732 15.72 -27.91 10.02
N GLY A 733 14.54 -28.39 10.40
CA GLY A 733 13.74 -27.80 11.48
C GLY A 733 12.64 -26.85 11.02
N LEU A 734 12.66 -26.39 9.76
CA LEU A 734 11.58 -25.62 9.15
C LEU A 734 10.46 -26.53 8.61
N VAL A 735 9.22 -26.07 8.73
CA VAL A 735 8.01 -26.71 8.18
C VAL A 735 7.37 -25.78 7.16
N VAL A 736 7.47 -26.13 5.88
CA VAL A 736 6.78 -25.41 4.80
C VAL A 736 5.44 -26.07 4.53
N VAL A 737 4.36 -25.31 4.75
CA VAL A 737 2.99 -25.66 4.36
C VAL A 737 2.71 -25.04 3.00
N ALA A 738 2.80 -25.86 1.96
CA ALA A 738 2.46 -25.48 0.59
C ALA A 738 1.17 -26.18 0.16
N GLY A 739 0.68 -25.90 -1.05
CA GLY A 739 -0.50 -26.58 -1.55
C GLY A 739 -0.83 -26.27 -2.99
N THR A 740 -1.99 -26.80 -3.42
CA THR A 740 -2.48 -26.71 -4.80
C THR A 740 -3.96 -26.36 -4.84
N TYR A 741 -4.31 -25.54 -5.82
CA TYR A 741 -5.68 -25.25 -6.22
C TYR A 741 -6.14 -26.15 -7.39
N HIS A 742 -5.32 -27.09 -7.89
CA HIS A 742 -5.62 -27.98 -9.02
C HIS A 742 -5.97 -29.40 -8.61
N SER A 743 -6.78 -30.13 -9.41
CA SER A 743 -7.21 -31.53 -9.16
C SER A 743 -6.58 -32.52 -10.15
N GLY A 744 -6.49 -33.77 -9.73
CA GLY A 744 -5.97 -34.87 -10.54
C GLY A 744 -4.50 -35.16 -10.26
N ALA A 745 -4.12 -36.43 -10.40
CA ALA A 745 -2.80 -36.91 -10.00
C ALA A 745 -1.64 -36.18 -10.69
N GLU A 746 -1.77 -35.90 -11.99
CA GLU A 746 -0.74 -35.20 -12.76
C GLU A 746 -0.58 -33.74 -12.36
N ALA A 747 -1.69 -33.01 -12.16
CA ALA A 747 -1.66 -31.61 -11.78
C ALA A 747 -1.04 -31.43 -10.38
N ILE A 748 -1.39 -32.30 -9.43
CA ILE A 748 -0.78 -32.33 -8.09
C ILE A 748 0.75 -32.56 -8.20
N ARG A 749 1.18 -33.56 -8.99
CA ARG A 749 2.62 -33.83 -9.22
C ARG A 749 3.34 -32.65 -9.89
N ARG A 750 2.69 -31.99 -10.84
CA ARG A 750 3.21 -30.78 -11.51
C ARG A 750 3.43 -29.64 -10.51
N ASP A 751 2.45 -29.38 -9.66
CA ASP A 751 2.51 -28.29 -8.68
C ASP A 751 3.56 -28.54 -7.60
N VAL A 752 3.70 -29.79 -7.13
CA VAL A 752 4.80 -30.17 -6.23
C VAL A 752 6.16 -29.94 -6.91
N ARG A 753 6.35 -30.37 -8.17
CA ARG A 753 7.60 -30.09 -8.91
C ARG A 753 7.86 -28.60 -9.09
N ALA A 754 6.82 -27.80 -9.31
CA ALA A 754 6.95 -26.35 -9.43
C ALA A 754 7.35 -25.70 -8.10
N ALA A 755 6.69 -26.08 -7.00
CA ALA A 755 7.01 -25.59 -5.65
C ALA A 755 8.45 -25.92 -5.25
N LEU A 756 8.89 -27.16 -5.47
CA LEU A 756 10.25 -27.61 -5.20
C LEU A 756 11.31 -26.81 -5.99
N ARG A 757 11.04 -26.54 -7.28
CA ARG A 757 11.92 -25.69 -8.11
C ARG A 757 11.97 -24.25 -7.62
N LEU A 758 10.80 -23.65 -7.30
CA LEU A 758 10.71 -22.26 -6.86
C LEU A 758 11.44 -22.04 -5.53
N LEU A 759 11.27 -22.97 -4.59
CA LEU A 759 11.89 -22.96 -3.26
C LEU A 759 13.34 -23.46 -3.27
N ARG A 760 13.80 -24.09 -4.36
CA ARG A 760 15.13 -24.71 -4.47
C ARG A 760 15.38 -25.75 -3.38
N THR A 761 14.45 -26.70 -3.26
CA THR A 761 14.51 -27.78 -2.28
C THR A 761 14.05 -29.11 -2.90
N ASP A 762 14.44 -30.23 -2.31
CA ASP A 762 14.10 -31.56 -2.80
C ASP A 762 12.80 -32.11 -2.20
N TYR A 763 12.32 -31.52 -1.10
CA TYR A 763 11.10 -31.94 -0.41
C TYR A 763 10.28 -30.76 0.18
N LEU A 764 8.97 -30.99 0.34
CA LEU A 764 8.06 -30.11 1.10
C LEU A 764 7.63 -30.81 2.40
N ASP A 765 7.39 -30.07 3.48
CA ASP A 765 6.99 -30.69 4.75
C ASP A 765 5.52 -31.07 4.75
N VAL A 766 4.65 -30.13 4.38
CA VAL A 766 3.21 -30.35 4.28
C VAL A 766 2.70 -29.83 2.95
N PHE A 767 1.99 -30.66 2.18
CA PHE A 767 1.33 -30.27 0.95
C PHE A 767 -0.19 -30.45 1.02
N LEU A 768 -0.95 -29.38 0.87
CA LEU A 768 -2.40 -29.36 1.03
C LEU A 768 -3.15 -29.20 -0.31
N LEU A 769 -4.28 -29.89 -0.46
CA LEU A 769 -5.32 -29.45 -1.39
C LEU A 769 -5.99 -28.21 -0.81
N PHE A 770 -5.84 -27.05 -1.45
CA PHE A 770 -6.37 -25.79 -0.93
C PHE A 770 -7.84 -25.58 -1.25
N TRP A 771 -8.56 -25.04 -0.27
CA TRP A 771 -9.90 -24.48 -0.38
C TRP A 771 -10.93 -25.47 -0.96
N VAL A 772 -10.90 -26.68 -0.43
CA VAL A 772 -11.77 -27.78 -0.85
C VAL A 772 -13.22 -27.48 -0.46
N ARG A 773 -14.11 -27.56 -1.46
CA ARG A 773 -15.54 -27.26 -1.33
C ARG A 773 -16.43 -28.47 -1.62
N SER A 774 -15.95 -29.48 -2.34
CA SER A 774 -16.76 -30.67 -2.69
C SER A 774 -16.13 -31.99 -2.27
N ARG A 775 -16.94 -33.04 -2.19
CA ARG A 775 -16.50 -34.42 -1.88
C ARG A 775 -15.58 -34.99 -2.95
N GLU A 776 -15.86 -34.67 -4.22
CA GLU A 776 -15.09 -35.15 -5.37
C GLU A 776 -13.63 -34.67 -5.33
N ARG A 777 -13.38 -33.49 -4.79
CA ARG A 777 -12.03 -32.97 -4.56
C ARG A 777 -11.19 -33.86 -3.61
N LEU A 778 -11.83 -34.67 -2.78
CA LEU A 778 -11.22 -35.56 -1.79
C LEU A 778 -11.33 -37.05 -2.17
N ASP A 779 -11.43 -37.34 -3.47
CA ASP A 779 -11.49 -38.68 -4.00
C ASP A 779 -10.22 -39.53 -3.78
N ALA A 780 -10.34 -40.82 -4.09
CA ALA A 780 -9.25 -41.77 -3.97
C ALA A 780 -8.07 -41.48 -4.93
N GLU A 781 -8.32 -40.84 -6.08
CA GLU A 781 -7.27 -40.50 -7.05
C GLU A 781 -6.31 -39.44 -6.45
N ASN A 782 -6.85 -38.34 -5.95
CA ASN A 782 -6.07 -37.26 -5.36
C ASN A 782 -5.36 -37.73 -4.08
N PHE A 783 -6.03 -38.56 -3.28
CA PHE A 783 -5.41 -39.18 -2.10
C PHE A 783 -4.21 -40.05 -2.49
N ALA A 784 -4.38 -40.98 -3.44
CA ALA A 784 -3.31 -41.87 -3.89
C ALA A 784 -2.13 -41.09 -4.51
N ALA A 785 -2.40 -40.00 -5.23
CA ALA A 785 -1.36 -39.15 -5.82
C ALA A 785 -0.47 -38.49 -4.74
N LEU A 786 -1.09 -37.97 -3.67
CA LEU A 786 -0.36 -37.39 -2.54
C LEU A 786 0.40 -38.45 -1.74
N GLU A 787 -0.19 -39.64 -1.55
CA GLU A 787 0.48 -40.75 -0.89
C GLU A 787 1.71 -41.24 -1.68
N ALA A 788 1.61 -41.33 -3.01
CA ALA A 788 2.74 -41.66 -3.87
C ALA A 788 3.86 -40.61 -3.75
N LEU A 789 3.54 -39.32 -3.78
CA LEU A 789 4.52 -38.24 -3.59
C LEU A 789 5.20 -38.30 -2.22
N ARG A 790 4.50 -38.76 -1.18
CA ARG A 790 5.07 -39.01 0.14
C ARG A 790 6.04 -40.19 0.12
N ALA A 791 5.64 -41.30 -0.49
CA ALA A 791 6.50 -42.48 -0.64
C ALA A 791 7.76 -42.19 -1.47
N GLU A 792 7.65 -41.32 -2.48
CA GLU A 792 8.77 -40.81 -3.29
C GLU A 792 9.68 -39.82 -2.52
N GLY A 793 9.34 -39.44 -1.28
CA GLY A 793 10.11 -38.49 -0.46
C GLY A 793 10.01 -37.03 -0.93
N ARG A 794 9.13 -36.71 -1.88
CA ARG A 794 8.93 -35.33 -2.40
C ARG A 794 8.14 -34.46 -1.44
N ILE A 795 7.28 -35.09 -0.62
CA ILE A 795 6.55 -34.43 0.47
C ILE A 795 6.65 -35.30 1.74
N ARG A 796 6.65 -34.71 2.93
CA ARG A 796 6.73 -35.46 4.21
C ARG A 796 5.35 -35.79 4.77
N ALA A 797 4.42 -34.86 4.66
CA ALA A 797 3.01 -35.00 5.02
C ALA A 797 2.12 -34.31 3.98
N PHE A 798 0.84 -34.67 3.99
CA PHE A 798 -0.15 -34.10 3.08
C PHE A 798 -1.51 -33.96 3.74
N GLY A 799 -2.41 -33.25 3.07
CA GLY A 799 -3.72 -32.93 3.63
C GLY A 799 -4.59 -32.12 2.70
N PHE A 800 -5.60 -31.48 3.28
CA PHE A 800 -6.43 -30.52 2.60
C PHE A 800 -6.85 -29.38 3.53
N SER A 801 -7.29 -28.25 2.95
CA SER A 801 -7.91 -27.16 3.69
C SER A 801 -9.37 -26.98 3.27
N THR A 802 -10.26 -26.72 4.23
CA THR A 802 -11.68 -26.49 3.95
C THR A 802 -12.35 -25.58 4.98
N HIS A 803 -13.43 -24.90 4.56
CA HIS A 803 -14.36 -24.22 5.46
C HIS A 803 -15.54 -25.10 5.88
N HIS A 804 -15.70 -26.27 5.26
CA HIS A 804 -16.85 -27.16 5.43
C HIS A 804 -16.54 -28.24 6.45
N ARG A 805 -17.08 -28.07 7.66
CA ARG A 805 -16.87 -29.00 8.78
C ARG A 805 -17.32 -30.42 8.47
N GLU A 806 -18.48 -30.58 7.84
CA GLU A 806 -19.04 -31.89 7.50
C GLU A 806 -18.15 -32.61 6.48
N LEU A 807 -17.69 -31.88 5.47
CA LEU A 807 -16.74 -32.39 4.48
C LEU A 807 -15.43 -32.85 5.14
N ALA A 808 -14.88 -32.07 6.08
CA ALA A 808 -13.68 -32.46 6.82
C ALA A 808 -13.89 -33.75 7.64
N LEU A 809 -15.04 -33.87 8.30
CA LEU A 809 -15.38 -35.04 9.13
C LEU A 809 -15.59 -36.31 8.28
N GLU A 810 -16.30 -36.19 7.17
CA GLU A 810 -16.51 -37.30 6.24
C GLU A 810 -15.18 -37.78 5.64
N ALA A 811 -14.32 -36.84 5.23
CA ALA A 811 -13.04 -37.16 4.61
C ALA A 811 -12.10 -37.95 5.53
N VAL A 812 -11.94 -37.53 6.80
CA VAL A 812 -11.07 -38.24 7.76
C VAL A 812 -11.63 -39.63 8.15
N ARG A 813 -12.94 -39.85 7.97
CA ARG A 813 -13.57 -41.16 8.18
C ARG A 813 -13.32 -42.11 7.03
N GLN A 814 -13.29 -41.59 5.80
CA GLN A 814 -13.08 -42.38 4.59
C GLN A 814 -11.60 -42.73 4.37
N HIS A 815 -10.69 -41.78 4.55
CA HIS A 815 -9.26 -41.97 4.32
C HIS A 815 -8.40 -41.43 5.47
N PRO A 816 -7.21 -41.99 5.73
CA PRO A 816 -6.33 -41.57 6.83
C PRO A 816 -5.55 -40.31 6.47
N TRP A 817 -6.26 -39.18 6.32
CA TRP A 817 -5.64 -37.88 6.01
C TRP A 817 -4.69 -37.42 7.13
N PRO A 818 -3.37 -37.24 6.87
CA PRO A 818 -2.40 -36.92 7.91
C PRO A 818 -2.56 -35.51 8.48
N VAL A 819 -2.95 -34.54 7.66
CA VAL A 819 -3.15 -33.13 8.06
C VAL A 819 -4.48 -32.61 7.53
N VAL A 820 -5.22 -31.87 8.35
CA VAL A 820 -6.39 -31.10 7.90
C VAL A 820 -6.28 -29.68 8.40
N MET A 821 -6.46 -28.73 7.50
CA MET A 821 -6.49 -27.31 7.82
C MET A 821 -7.93 -26.79 7.77
N THR A 822 -8.50 -26.41 8.92
CA THR A 822 -9.93 -26.07 9.01
C THR A 822 -10.20 -24.74 9.70
N ARG A 823 -11.35 -24.14 9.39
CA ARG A 823 -11.82 -22.92 10.06
C ARG A 823 -12.07 -23.22 11.54
N HIS A 824 -11.52 -22.40 12.42
CA HIS A 824 -11.83 -22.44 13.85
C HIS A 824 -11.58 -21.10 14.53
N SER A 825 -12.50 -20.73 15.42
CA SER A 825 -12.39 -19.59 16.33
C SER A 825 -13.48 -19.68 17.39
N ALA A 826 -13.45 -18.82 18.40
CA ALA A 826 -14.52 -18.75 19.40
C ALA A 826 -15.90 -18.40 18.78
N ALA A 827 -15.91 -17.71 17.62
CA ALA A 827 -17.14 -17.44 16.87
C ALA A 827 -17.59 -18.62 15.99
N HIS A 828 -16.71 -19.60 15.76
CA HIS A 828 -17.00 -20.79 14.97
C HIS A 828 -16.50 -22.06 15.69
N PRO A 829 -17.03 -22.39 16.88
CA PRO A 829 -16.54 -23.48 17.73
C PRO A 829 -16.99 -24.87 17.25
N GLY A 830 -17.71 -24.95 16.12
CA GLY A 830 -18.37 -26.18 15.68
C GLY A 830 -17.42 -27.36 15.44
N ALA A 831 -16.14 -27.12 15.18
CA ALA A 831 -15.14 -28.16 15.02
C ALA A 831 -14.77 -28.84 16.35
N GLU A 832 -14.91 -28.16 17.49
CA GLU A 832 -14.54 -28.65 18.82
C GLU A 832 -15.28 -29.93 19.22
N THR A 833 -16.57 -30.01 18.89
CA THR A 833 -17.42 -31.15 19.28
C THR A 833 -17.50 -32.23 18.21
N ALA A 834 -17.40 -31.86 16.93
CA ALA A 834 -17.66 -32.78 15.83
C ALA A 834 -16.37 -33.31 15.16
N PHE A 835 -15.37 -32.45 14.97
CA PHE A 835 -14.22 -32.76 14.11
C PHE A 835 -12.94 -33.04 14.89
N PHE A 836 -12.57 -32.20 15.86
CA PHE A 836 -11.31 -32.35 16.61
C PHE A 836 -11.20 -33.67 17.38
N PRO A 837 -12.25 -34.20 18.04
CA PRO A 837 -12.18 -35.49 18.71
C PRO A 837 -11.89 -36.64 17.75
N GLU A 838 -12.53 -36.63 16.57
CA GLU A 838 -12.32 -37.63 15.52
C GLU A 838 -10.90 -37.51 14.92
N ALA A 839 -10.44 -36.29 14.64
CA ALA A 839 -9.09 -36.04 14.14
C ALA A 839 -8.03 -36.54 15.13
N LEU A 840 -8.20 -36.27 16.43
CA LEU A 840 -7.31 -36.72 17.48
C LEU A 840 -7.30 -38.25 17.60
N ALA A 841 -8.46 -38.90 17.60
CA ALA A 841 -8.58 -40.36 17.67
C ALA A 841 -7.85 -41.06 16.51
N ARG A 842 -7.87 -40.44 15.32
CA ARG A 842 -7.19 -40.94 14.11
C ARG A 842 -5.73 -40.53 14.00
N GLY A 843 -5.26 -39.62 14.86
CA GLY A 843 -3.92 -39.07 14.80
C GLY A 843 -3.70 -38.09 13.63
N THR A 844 -4.77 -37.50 13.09
CA THR A 844 -4.72 -36.43 12.09
C THR A 844 -4.25 -35.14 12.75
N GLY A 845 -3.22 -34.50 12.20
CA GLY A 845 -2.75 -33.18 12.63
C GLY A 845 -3.71 -32.09 12.18
N VAL A 846 -4.08 -31.19 13.08
CA VAL A 846 -5.01 -30.10 12.76
C VAL A 846 -4.27 -28.77 12.72
N LEU A 847 -4.41 -28.06 11.61
CA LEU A 847 -4.07 -26.65 11.48
C LEU A 847 -5.37 -25.84 11.48
N THR A 848 -5.40 -24.72 12.20
CA THR A 848 -6.60 -23.85 12.20
C THR A 848 -6.33 -22.53 11.50
N PHE A 849 -7.33 -21.97 10.85
CA PHE A 849 -7.26 -20.64 10.28
C PHE A 849 -8.52 -19.83 10.58
N THR A 850 -8.45 -18.51 10.36
CA THR A 850 -9.48 -17.53 10.76
C THR A 850 -9.69 -17.41 12.26
N SER A 851 -8.64 -17.63 13.07
CA SER A 851 -8.70 -17.56 14.54
C SER A 851 -9.28 -16.24 15.06
N THR A 852 -8.94 -15.11 14.42
CA THR A 852 -9.49 -13.77 14.76
C THR A 852 -10.86 -13.49 14.14
N CYS A 853 -11.41 -14.42 13.36
CA CYS A 853 -12.64 -14.25 12.60
C CYS A 853 -12.59 -13.06 11.64
N TYR A 854 -11.44 -12.86 10.97
CA TYR A 854 -11.13 -11.69 10.14
C TYR A 854 -11.16 -10.38 10.94
N GLY A 855 -10.62 -10.39 12.16
CA GLY A 855 -10.56 -9.24 13.07
C GLY A 855 -11.80 -9.01 13.92
N ARG A 856 -12.91 -9.70 13.66
CA ARG A 856 -14.20 -9.47 14.36
C ARG A 856 -14.20 -9.86 15.84
N LEU A 857 -13.35 -10.80 16.24
CA LEU A 857 -13.19 -11.17 17.66
C LEU A 857 -12.34 -10.15 18.44
N LEU A 858 -11.75 -9.17 17.75
CA LEU A 858 -10.92 -8.12 18.36
C LEU A 858 -11.71 -6.82 18.57
N ARG A 859 -13.01 -6.85 18.27
CA ARG A 859 -13.93 -5.70 18.33
C ARG A 859 -15.07 -6.02 19.28
N PRO A 860 -15.67 -5.01 19.95
CA PRO A 860 -16.85 -5.23 20.77
C PRO A 860 -17.99 -5.89 19.99
N ALA A 861 -18.67 -6.86 20.62
CA ALA A 861 -19.89 -7.38 20.05
C ALA A 861 -21.05 -6.39 20.31
N PRO A 862 -22.01 -6.23 19.37
CA PRO A 862 -23.13 -5.31 19.56
C PRO A 862 -23.90 -5.57 20.87
N GLY A 863 -24.03 -4.53 21.71
CA GLY A 863 -24.69 -4.60 23.02
C GLY A 863 -23.78 -4.91 24.22
N GLU A 864 -22.46 -5.05 24.03
CA GLU A 864 -21.49 -5.12 25.14
C GLU A 864 -21.22 -3.73 25.74
N PRO A 865 -21.12 -3.60 27.08
CA PRO A 865 -20.63 -2.37 27.71
C PRO A 865 -19.21 -2.02 27.21
N PRO A 866 -18.89 -0.73 27.00
CA PRO A 866 -17.58 -0.29 26.51
C PRO A 866 -16.40 -0.77 27.36
N GLU A 867 -16.63 -1.03 28.65
CA GLU A 867 -15.62 -1.46 29.61
C GLU A 867 -15.33 -2.97 29.58
N THR A 868 -15.99 -3.73 28.70
CA THR A 868 -15.78 -5.18 28.58
C THR A 868 -14.39 -5.45 27.98
N PRO A 869 -13.50 -6.20 28.68
CA PRO A 869 -12.19 -6.54 28.12
C PRO A 869 -12.33 -7.34 26.82
N LEU A 870 -11.72 -6.86 25.74
CA LEU A 870 -11.75 -7.52 24.43
C LEU A 870 -10.63 -8.54 24.28
N PRO A 871 -10.86 -9.65 23.56
CA PRO A 871 -9.81 -10.58 23.20
C PRO A 871 -8.76 -9.93 22.29
N SER A 872 -7.49 -10.17 22.58
CA SER A 872 -6.41 -9.85 21.66
C SER A 872 -6.30 -10.89 20.53
N ALA A 873 -5.51 -10.59 19.49
CA ALA A 873 -5.19 -11.58 18.45
C ALA A 873 -4.49 -12.81 19.04
N VAL A 874 -3.63 -12.59 20.05
CA VAL A 874 -2.95 -13.61 20.83
C VAL A 874 -3.97 -14.52 21.53
N ASP A 875 -5.01 -13.96 22.14
CA ASP A 875 -6.08 -14.72 22.78
C ASP A 875 -6.86 -15.58 21.77
N CYS A 876 -7.11 -15.04 20.57
CA CYS A 876 -7.74 -15.80 19.49
C CYS A 876 -6.93 -17.04 19.06
N TYR A 877 -5.60 -16.91 18.98
CA TYR A 877 -4.71 -18.04 18.69
C TYR A 877 -4.66 -19.03 19.86
N ARG A 878 -4.49 -18.54 21.11
CA ARG A 878 -4.50 -19.36 22.33
C ARG A 878 -5.80 -20.15 22.49
N TYR A 879 -6.94 -19.55 22.15
CA TYR A 879 -8.24 -20.22 22.17
C TYR A 879 -8.26 -21.48 21.29
N SER A 880 -7.76 -21.36 20.06
CA SER A 880 -7.69 -22.47 19.11
C SER A 880 -6.64 -23.50 19.53
N LEU A 881 -5.48 -23.05 20.01
CA LEU A 881 -4.40 -23.90 20.50
C LEU A 881 -4.72 -24.65 21.79
N SER A 882 -5.72 -24.19 22.55
CA SER A 882 -6.20 -24.88 23.74
C SER A 882 -7.11 -26.07 23.43
N GLN A 883 -7.54 -26.22 22.17
CA GLN A 883 -8.39 -27.33 21.78
C GLN A 883 -7.56 -28.62 21.56
N PRO A 884 -8.06 -29.79 22.02
CA PRO A 884 -7.37 -31.06 21.82
C PRO A 884 -7.12 -31.36 20.34
N GLY A 885 -5.90 -31.79 20.00
CA GLY A 885 -5.52 -32.16 18.64
C GLY A 885 -5.14 -31.00 17.70
N VAL A 886 -5.30 -29.74 18.13
CA VAL A 886 -4.83 -28.59 17.34
C VAL A 886 -3.32 -28.45 17.46
N GLY A 887 -2.63 -28.56 16.32
CA GLY A 887 -1.18 -28.46 16.21
C GLY A 887 -0.69 -27.01 16.14
N ALA A 888 -1.29 -26.20 15.26
CA ALA A 888 -0.90 -24.80 15.07
C ALA A 888 -2.02 -23.94 14.46
N CYS A 889 -1.91 -22.62 14.60
CA CYS A 889 -2.81 -21.63 14.01
C CYS A 889 -2.12 -20.85 12.89
N LEU A 890 -2.79 -20.67 11.77
CA LEU A 890 -2.37 -19.74 10.72
C LEU A 890 -2.46 -18.30 11.22
N THR A 891 -1.38 -17.55 11.08
CA THR A 891 -1.32 -16.11 11.30
C THR A 891 -0.84 -15.40 10.03
N ALA A 892 -1.43 -14.24 9.73
CA ALA A 892 -1.10 -13.42 8.57
C ALA A 892 -1.00 -11.95 9.00
N PRO A 893 0.07 -11.56 9.73
CA PRO A 893 0.29 -10.18 10.11
C PRO A 893 0.53 -9.30 8.87
N ARG A 894 -0.07 -8.11 8.85
CA ARG A 894 0.04 -7.14 7.75
C ARG A 894 1.33 -6.32 7.81
N ASN A 895 1.86 -6.14 9.02
CA ASN A 895 3.06 -5.34 9.27
C ASN A 895 3.86 -5.92 10.44
N HIS A 896 5.05 -5.35 10.67
CA HIS A 896 5.96 -5.80 11.72
C HIS A 896 5.40 -5.63 13.14
N ARG A 897 4.56 -4.63 13.39
CA ARG A 897 3.88 -4.44 14.70
C ARG A 897 2.95 -5.60 15.03
N GLU A 898 2.06 -5.97 14.11
CA GLU A 898 1.16 -7.12 14.27
C GLU A 898 1.95 -8.43 14.44
N LEU A 899 3.07 -8.59 13.73
CA LEU A 899 3.94 -9.74 13.90
C LEU A 899 4.45 -9.84 15.34
N LYS A 900 5.05 -8.77 15.86
CA LYS A 900 5.62 -8.75 17.22
C LYS A 900 4.58 -9.12 18.28
N GLN A 901 3.38 -8.56 18.18
CA GLN A 901 2.26 -8.91 19.08
C GLN A 901 1.90 -10.39 18.95
N ASN A 902 1.76 -10.92 17.73
CA ASN A 902 1.39 -12.32 17.52
C ASN A 902 2.43 -13.29 18.12
N LEU A 903 3.72 -12.93 18.13
CA LEU A 903 4.80 -13.77 18.66
C LEU A 903 4.67 -14.04 20.17
N GLU A 904 3.91 -13.23 20.93
CA GLU A 904 3.61 -13.47 22.35
C GLU A 904 2.87 -14.81 22.61
N VAL A 905 2.25 -15.40 21.57
CA VAL A 905 1.66 -16.74 21.64
C VAL A 905 2.71 -17.80 21.99
N LEU A 906 3.98 -17.60 21.59
CA LEU A 906 5.05 -18.60 21.76
C LEU A 906 5.43 -18.82 23.23
N GLU A 907 5.30 -17.79 24.07
CA GLU A 907 5.61 -17.88 25.50
C GLU A 907 4.56 -18.68 26.28
N ARG A 908 3.28 -18.52 25.90
CA ARG A 908 2.13 -19.17 26.54
C ARG A 908 1.09 -19.54 25.49
N PRO A 909 1.15 -20.74 24.88
CA PRO A 909 0.24 -21.11 23.80
C PRO A 909 -1.14 -21.64 24.25
N TRP A 910 -1.41 -21.69 25.56
CA TRP A 910 -2.69 -22.15 26.12
C TRP A 910 -3.43 -21.01 26.83
N MET A 911 -4.74 -21.19 27.01
CA MET A 911 -5.64 -20.24 27.68
C MET A 911 -6.12 -20.83 29.02
N MET A 912 -6.20 -19.99 30.05
CA MET A 912 -6.74 -20.41 31.36
C MET A 912 -8.26 -20.67 31.26
N PRO A 913 -8.81 -21.61 32.06
CA PRO A 913 -10.23 -21.99 31.98
C PRO A 913 -11.23 -20.82 32.07
N ASP A 914 -10.98 -19.87 32.96
CA ASP A 914 -11.86 -18.70 33.14
C ASP A 914 -11.85 -17.76 31.93
N VAL A 915 -10.67 -17.54 31.35
CA VAL A 915 -10.49 -16.73 30.12
C VAL A 915 -11.11 -17.44 28.91
N LEU A 916 -11.04 -18.77 28.87
CA LEU A 916 -11.66 -19.58 27.82
C LEU A 916 -13.19 -19.49 27.86
N SER A 917 -13.79 -19.44 29.05
CA SER A 917 -15.22 -19.21 29.24
C SER A 917 -15.65 -17.81 28.76
N ALA A 918 -14.88 -16.77 29.12
CA ALA A 918 -15.12 -15.41 28.64
C ALA A 918 -15.00 -15.32 27.11
N MET A 919 -13.99 -15.98 26.53
CA MET A 919 -13.76 -16.03 25.09
C MET A 919 -14.89 -16.74 24.35
N ARG A 920 -15.43 -17.84 24.89
CA ARG A 920 -16.62 -18.51 24.35
C ARG A 920 -17.84 -17.60 24.38
N THR A 921 -18.05 -16.91 25.50
CA THR A 921 -19.20 -16.00 25.65
C THR A 921 -19.13 -14.85 24.65
N HIS A 922 -17.97 -14.22 24.50
CA HIS A 922 -17.76 -13.18 23.48
C HIS A 922 -17.87 -13.75 22.06
N GLY A 923 -17.29 -14.93 21.81
CA GLY A 923 -17.39 -15.65 20.55
C GLY A 923 -18.83 -16.00 20.16
N GLU A 924 -19.67 -16.40 21.11
CA GLU A 924 -21.10 -16.63 20.92
C GLU A 924 -21.84 -15.35 20.57
N ARG A 925 -21.50 -14.22 21.19
CA ARG A 925 -22.06 -12.90 20.82
C ARG A 925 -21.62 -12.48 19.42
N VAL A 926 -20.34 -12.66 19.07
CA VAL A 926 -19.83 -12.42 17.71
C VAL A 926 -20.47 -13.37 16.71
N ARG A 927 -20.72 -14.64 17.07
CA ARG A 927 -21.40 -15.62 16.22
C ARG A 927 -22.87 -15.29 16.05
N ALA A 928 -23.57 -14.95 17.12
CA ALA A 928 -24.96 -14.54 17.10
C ALA A 928 -25.11 -13.26 16.29
N SER A 929 -24.20 -12.30 16.46
CA SER A 929 -24.06 -11.12 15.62
C SER A 929 -23.75 -11.51 14.17
N ASN A 930 -22.90 -12.51 13.90
CA ASN A 930 -22.57 -12.95 12.54
C ASN A 930 -23.68 -13.79 11.88
N GLN A 931 -24.46 -14.55 12.64
CA GLN A 931 -25.62 -15.32 12.17
C GLN A 931 -26.80 -14.39 11.93
N ARG A 932 -26.99 -13.42 12.83
CA ARG A 932 -27.80 -12.22 12.60
C ARG A 932 -27.29 -11.54 11.34
N PHE A 933 -26.09 -10.99 11.25
CA PHE A 933 -25.46 -10.43 10.04
C PHE A 933 -25.46 -11.36 8.79
N ASN A 934 -25.57 -12.68 8.87
CA ASN A 934 -25.77 -13.53 7.68
C ASN A 934 -27.26 -13.72 7.33
N ALA A 935 -28.16 -13.65 8.30
CA ALA A 935 -29.62 -13.65 8.12
C ALA A 935 -30.24 -12.24 8.07
N LEU A 936 -29.42 -11.23 8.35
CA LEU A 936 -29.68 -9.82 8.66
C LEU A 936 -28.48 -8.97 8.22
N VAL A 937 -27.65 -9.37 7.25
CA VAL A 937 -26.76 -8.49 6.44
C VAL A 937 -26.45 -9.12 5.08
N ARG A 938 -26.32 -10.45 5.00
CA ARG A 938 -26.72 -11.16 3.77
C ARG A 938 -28.22 -10.98 3.51
N GLN A 939 -29.00 -10.57 4.52
CA GLN A 939 -30.43 -10.16 4.49
C GLN A 939 -30.78 -9.06 5.59
N ALA A 940 -29.89 -8.05 5.84
CA ALA A 940 -29.75 -6.77 6.69
C ALA A 940 -30.42 -6.42 8.12
N PRO A 941 -30.14 -5.33 8.96
CA PRO A 941 -28.96 -4.57 9.50
C PRO A 941 -29.24 -3.80 10.90
N GLY A 942 -28.67 -2.58 11.10
CA GLY A 942 -29.31 -1.37 11.72
C GLY A 942 -28.41 -0.51 12.67
N GLY A 943 -28.16 0.81 12.42
CA GLY A 943 -27.42 1.75 13.32
C GLY A 943 -27.21 3.22 12.82
N THR A 944 -26.84 4.17 13.71
CA THR A 944 -26.86 5.68 13.55
C THR A 944 -25.65 6.34 12.83
N ARG A 945 -25.63 7.68 12.64
CA ARG A 945 -24.55 8.45 11.96
C ARG A 945 -23.15 8.33 12.60
N ASP A 946 -23.02 8.46 13.93
CA ASP A 946 -21.74 8.19 14.61
C ASP A 946 -21.35 6.71 14.50
N THR A 947 -22.34 5.82 14.37
CA THR A 947 -22.11 4.40 14.04
C THR A 947 -21.56 4.25 12.61
N LEU A 948 -22.01 5.06 11.65
CA LEU A 948 -21.45 5.10 10.29
C LEU A 948 -20.02 5.66 10.27
N LEU A 949 -19.66 6.62 11.12
CA LEU A 949 -18.28 7.10 11.27
C LEU A 949 -17.40 6.05 11.99
N ALA A 950 -17.87 5.45 13.08
CA ALA A 950 -17.17 4.40 13.82
C ALA A 950 -16.92 3.14 12.96
N LEU A 951 -17.89 2.75 12.13
CA LEU A 951 -17.72 1.66 11.18
C LEU A 951 -16.62 1.99 10.14
N LEU A 952 -16.30 3.28 9.87
CA LEU A 952 -15.21 3.63 8.95
C LEU A 952 -13.94 3.23 9.68
N ASP A 953 -13.77 3.70 10.91
CA ASP A 953 -12.58 3.48 11.75
C ASP A 953 -12.37 2.02 12.18
N GLU A 954 -13.41 1.19 12.20
CA GLU A 954 -13.31 -0.21 12.59
C GLU A 954 -12.23 -1.02 11.85
N ASP A 955 -11.86 -0.66 10.61
CA ASP A 955 -10.87 -1.41 9.81
C ASP A 955 -9.40 -0.99 10.03
N GLU A 956 -9.10 -0.03 10.92
CA GLU A 956 -7.75 0.20 11.45
C GLU A 956 -7.53 -0.50 12.80
N PRO A 957 -6.36 -1.10 13.06
CA PRO A 957 -5.97 -1.45 14.42
C PRO A 957 -5.78 -0.15 15.21
N GLY A 958 -6.72 0.18 16.09
CA GLY A 958 -6.71 1.44 16.82
C GLY A 958 -5.46 1.63 17.70
N PRO A 959 -4.95 2.87 17.84
CA PRO A 959 -3.87 3.23 18.76
C PRO A 959 -4.39 3.27 20.20
N GLU A 960 -3.47 3.01 21.13
CA GLU A 960 -3.67 3.15 22.57
C GLU A 960 -4.23 4.55 22.91
N ALA A 961 -5.28 4.60 23.73
CA ALA A 961 -5.66 5.82 24.43
C ALA A 961 -5.74 5.49 25.91
N GLY A 962 -4.78 6.02 26.66
CA GLY A 962 -4.64 5.85 28.09
C GLY A 962 -5.69 6.63 28.88
N GLY A 963 -6.08 6.00 29.98
CA GLY A 963 -6.63 6.53 31.21
C GLY A 963 -6.29 5.54 32.30
#